data_AF-A0A9D4WKB6-F1
#
_entry.id   AF-A0A9D4WKB6-F1
#
_cell.length_a   1.000
_cell.length_b   1.000
_cell.length_c   1.000
_cell.angle_alpha   90.00
_cell.angle_beta   90.00
_cell.angle_gamma   90.00
#
_symmetry.space_group_name_H-M   'P 1'
#
loop_
_entity.id
_entity.type
_entity.pdbx_description
1 polymer ?
#
loop_
_entity_poly.entity_id
_entity_poly.type
_entity_poly.pdbx_seq_one_letter_code
_entity_poly.pdbx_strand_id
1 'polypeptide(L)'
;MIHGPCGIINRKSPCMKDGHCKKRYPKQFLDETRQGTDSYPEYRRRFDEFVSLGIDRSVDNIWVVPYNPWLLLKYDCHINVEICSSIKSIKYLYKYVYKGPDRVAMEVHKGSYMDEVQQYVDARWICAPEALWKMFRFTLYRLYPSVERLQIHLPNRHQVRFYDHQQIADVLNNERNSKTMLTQFFALNLQDPQARKYLYREIPEHYCWNKWDMEWHRRRSTRKVIGRIYTVSPSEGDKFYLQLLLSHVIGPTSWEYLLTNNGMTFSTFKKSAEDRGFLETDHSIRDCLVETTSIRMPYALRRLFVTILIFCEPTDVRGLWNEFFTHMVEDYQTANNVVESNLTNMLLKDLNELLNLHGKKIDDYDLPSLPPNTIDRGEVPSIIQEELAIDIPNEDIESIAKLNNDQMIAFNTIMNVIVQKHSGVFFVDGPGGTSKTFLYRTLMASLRSKGEIVLATASSGIAATLLPDGRTAHSRFKIPIDIQPSSICGIEKQKDLANLIRVAAAIIWDEAPMTNKNYLEALDRSLQDICSNSAPFGGKVLIMGGDFRQVLPVLRKGTKAQMISACIVQSHLWNHTKILHLRQNMRSLHDQEFAEFLIRIGDGVEPTKPDDMVRLPLHIAIPWEGEHSIQVLIQHIFPDLELHGWDAPYMVQRAILTPTNDDVQKLNDMIIDQFPGEEHNLLSFDEVEGDNHNLYQQEFLNSIAQGSLPPHILKIKKGAPLMLLRNLDPRYGLCNGTRLLCRGLFMNMLDVEILTGSNAGKRAFLPRIKIKTSASDGLPFVLSRKQFPI
;
A
#
# COMPACT_ATOMS: atom_id res chain seq x y z
N MET A 1 24.28 4.17 37.57
CA MET A 1 24.01 2.95 38.36
C MET A 1 24.54 1.75 37.61
N ILE A 2 25.27 0.86 38.28
CA ILE A 2 25.81 -0.37 37.70
C ILE A 2 24.94 -1.53 38.14
N HIS A 3 24.58 -2.43 37.22
CA HIS A 3 23.82 -3.62 37.57
C HIS A 3 24.64 -4.48 38.54
N GLY A 4 23.97 -5.04 39.56
CA GLY A 4 24.62 -5.94 40.50
C GLY A 4 25.26 -7.14 39.79
N PRO A 5 26.31 -7.74 40.36
CA PRO A 5 26.90 -8.95 39.78
C PRO A 5 25.82 -10.02 39.67
N CYS A 6 25.72 -10.69 38.53
CA CYS A 6 24.76 -11.77 38.28
C CYS A 6 25.33 -12.78 37.27
N GLY A 7 24.55 -13.79 36.91
CA GLY A 7 24.99 -14.82 35.97
C GLY A 7 26.04 -15.73 36.60
N ILE A 8 27.14 -15.95 35.88
CA ILE A 8 28.26 -16.79 36.33
C ILE A 8 28.94 -16.15 37.55
N ILE A 9 29.03 -14.82 37.60
CA ILE A 9 29.70 -14.05 38.66
C ILE A 9 28.96 -14.17 40.00
N ASN A 10 27.62 -14.21 39.98
CA ASN A 10 26.82 -14.44 41.18
C ASN A 10 25.46 -15.07 40.85
N ARG A 11 25.41 -16.41 40.92
CA ARG A 11 24.20 -17.20 40.63
C ARG A 11 23.07 -17.02 41.64
N LYS A 12 23.36 -16.49 42.84
CA LYS A 12 22.37 -16.28 43.92
C LYS A 12 21.69 -14.91 43.86
N SER A 13 21.96 -14.11 42.83
CA SER A 13 21.45 -12.75 42.75
C SER A 13 19.92 -12.71 42.58
N PRO A 14 19.19 -11.76 43.20
CA PRO A 14 17.73 -11.66 43.10
C PRO A 14 17.17 -11.46 41.67
N CYS A 15 18.05 -11.11 40.73
CA CYS A 15 17.72 -11.00 39.32
C CYS A 15 17.81 -12.33 38.55
N MET A 16 18.37 -13.38 39.13
CA MET A 16 18.49 -14.70 38.48
C MET A 16 17.16 -15.43 38.50
N LYS A 17 16.77 -15.99 37.35
CA LYS A 17 15.62 -16.88 37.19
C LYS A 17 15.99 -17.91 36.11
N ASP A 18 15.77 -19.19 36.40
CA ASP A 18 16.03 -20.31 35.48
C ASP A 18 17.46 -20.29 34.91
N GLY A 19 18.46 -20.00 35.74
CA GLY A 19 19.87 -19.98 35.34
C GLY A 19 20.34 -18.71 34.60
N HIS A 20 19.43 -17.77 34.28
CA HIS A 20 19.76 -16.55 33.55
C HIS A 20 19.33 -15.28 34.30
N CYS A 21 19.95 -14.14 34.00
CA CYS A 21 19.50 -12.86 34.55
C CYS A 21 18.19 -12.43 33.86
N LYS A 22 17.11 -12.24 34.64
CA LYS A 22 15.80 -11.77 34.16
C LYS A 22 15.84 -10.41 33.45
N LYS A 23 16.91 -9.64 33.66
CA LYS A 23 17.15 -8.34 33.01
C LYS A 23 18.16 -8.43 31.84
N ARG A 24 18.63 -9.65 31.52
CA ARG A 24 19.59 -9.98 30.46
C ARG A 24 20.90 -9.19 30.56
N TYR A 25 21.48 -9.15 31.76
CA TYR A 25 22.85 -8.65 31.97
C TYR A 25 23.83 -9.84 32.07
N PRO A 26 25.08 -9.68 31.58
CA PRO A 26 25.62 -8.53 30.85
C PRO A 26 24.93 -8.29 29.50
N LYS A 27 24.85 -7.02 29.06
CA LYS A 27 24.29 -6.66 27.74
C LYS A 27 25.33 -6.85 26.63
N GLN A 28 24.93 -6.72 25.37
CA GLN A 28 25.86 -6.71 24.23
C GLN A 28 26.32 -5.28 23.93
N PHE A 29 27.55 -5.14 23.41
CA PHE A 29 27.99 -3.88 22.80
C PHE A 29 27.23 -3.63 21.50
N LEU A 30 26.88 -2.36 21.27
CA LEU A 30 26.11 -1.90 20.11
C LEU A 30 26.58 -0.51 19.70
N ASP A 31 26.84 -0.32 18.41
CA ASP A 31 27.31 0.96 17.86
C ASP A 31 26.23 2.03 17.77
N GLU A 32 24.97 1.63 17.78
CA GLU A 32 23.80 2.51 17.74
C GLU A 32 22.64 1.94 18.57
N THR A 33 21.72 2.81 18.98
CA THR A 33 20.50 2.39 19.70
C THR A 33 19.49 1.90 18.68
N ARG A 34 19.03 0.66 18.81
CA ARG A 34 18.07 0.03 17.89
C ARG A 34 16.82 -0.50 18.61
N GLN A 35 15.76 -0.76 17.87
CA GLN A 35 14.53 -1.34 18.43
C GLN A 35 14.70 -2.85 18.64
N GLY A 36 14.53 -3.33 19.88
CA GLY A 36 14.59 -4.75 20.21
C GLY A 36 13.33 -5.52 19.83
N THR A 37 13.42 -6.85 19.82
CA THR A 37 12.34 -7.78 19.43
C THR A 37 11.15 -7.78 20.39
N ASP A 38 11.34 -7.33 21.63
CA ASP A 38 10.34 -7.36 22.71
C ASP A 38 9.82 -5.97 23.10
N SER A 39 9.86 -5.00 22.18
CA SER A 39 9.40 -3.60 22.37
C SER A 39 10.32 -2.71 23.20
N TYR A 40 11.36 -3.24 23.85
CA TYR A 40 12.35 -2.43 24.56
C TYR A 40 13.51 -2.04 23.62
N PRO A 41 14.04 -0.81 23.70
CA PRO A 41 15.21 -0.41 22.93
C PRO A 41 16.46 -1.16 23.38
N GLU A 42 17.27 -1.59 22.43
CA GLU A 42 18.63 -2.05 22.64
C GLU A 42 19.55 -0.84 22.51
N TYR A 43 19.96 -0.28 23.66
CA TYR A 43 20.77 0.94 23.69
C TYR A 43 22.17 0.74 23.13
N ARG A 44 22.66 1.77 22.43
CA ARG A 44 24.08 1.94 22.08
C ARG A 44 24.94 1.73 23.33
N ARG A 45 25.90 0.81 23.24
CA ARG A 45 26.89 0.51 24.28
C ARG A 45 28.23 0.40 23.58
N ARG A 46 29.06 1.43 23.72
CA ARG A 46 30.40 1.46 23.13
C ARG A 46 31.34 0.63 24.00
N PHE A 47 32.28 -0.06 23.36
CA PHE A 47 33.43 -0.58 24.09
C PHE A 47 34.24 0.60 24.64
N ASP A 48 34.63 0.51 25.90
CA ASP A 48 35.42 1.51 26.61
C ASP A 48 36.30 0.78 27.64
N GLU A 49 37.23 1.50 28.27
CA GLU A 49 38.13 0.91 29.26
C GLU A 49 37.39 0.31 30.46
N PHE A 50 37.94 -0.78 31.00
CA PHE A 50 37.40 -1.40 32.22
C PHE A 50 37.61 -0.47 33.42
N VAL A 51 36.53 -0.21 34.16
CA VAL A 51 36.58 0.56 35.41
C VAL A 51 36.56 -0.41 36.59
N SER A 52 37.57 -0.29 37.47
CA SER A 52 37.59 -1.03 38.73
C SER A 52 36.66 -0.39 39.76
N LEU A 53 35.74 -1.19 40.32
CA LEU A 53 34.80 -0.83 41.38
C LEU A 53 35.18 -1.44 42.75
N GLY A 54 36.41 -1.95 42.89
CA GLY A 54 36.91 -2.60 44.11
C GLY A 54 37.85 -3.77 43.82
N ILE A 55 38.31 -4.46 44.88
CA ILE A 55 39.46 -5.39 44.88
C ILE A 55 39.35 -6.53 43.84
N ASP A 56 38.15 -6.93 43.41
CA ASP A 56 37.96 -7.99 42.40
C ASP A 56 36.88 -7.68 41.35
N ARG A 57 36.62 -6.40 41.06
CA ARG A 57 35.48 -6.03 40.18
C ARG A 57 35.84 -5.00 39.12
N SER A 58 36.15 -5.48 37.91
CA SER A 58 36.15 -4.67 36.69
C SER A 58 34.78 -4.72 36.02
N VAL A 59 34.21 -3.56 35.68
CA VAL A 59 33.01 -3.48 34.83
C VAL A 59 33.27 -2.56 33.64
N ASP A 60 32.52 -2.79 32.57
CA ASP A 60 32.48 -1.94 31.39
C ASP A 60 31.03 -1.49 31.12
N ASN A 61 30.81 -0.90 29.94
CA ASN A 61 29.51 -0.39 29.53
C ASN A 61 28.41 -1.46 29.37
N ILE A 62 28.71 -2.76 29.39
CA ILE A 62 27.67 -3.80 29.32
C ILE A 62 26.91 -4.00 30.64
N TRP A 63 27.46 -3.47 31.74
CA TRP A 63 26.87 -3.54 33.08
C TRP A 63 26.14 -2.26 33.49
N VAL A 64 26.23 -1.20 32.69
CA VAL A 64 25.60 0.10 32.99
C VAL A 64 24.09 0.03 32.79
N VAL A 65 23.33 0.44 33.81
CA VAL A 65 21.87 0.60 33.69
C VAL A 65 21.58 1.91 32.93
N PRO A 66 20.69 1.91 31.91
CA PRO A 66 20.38 3.10 31.13
C PRO A 66 20.00 4.30 32.01
N TYR A 67 20.48 5.47 31.64
CA TYR A 67 20.25 6.70 32.40
C TYR A 67 20.22 7.91 31.46
N ASN A 68 19.63 9.00 31.94
CA ASN A 68 19.79 10.32 31.34
C ASN A 68 20.77 11.14 32.20
N PRO A 69 21.94 11.55 31.66
CA PRO A 69 22.95 12.28 32.43
C PRO A 69 22.42 13.57 33.07
N TRP A 70 21.60 14.33 32.34
CA TRP A 70 21.06 15.60 32.82
C TRP A 70 20.06 15.39 33.97
N LEU A 71 19.14 14.42 33.85
CA LEU A 71 18.18 14.10 34.91
C LEU A 71 18.88 13.56 36.16
N LEU A 72 19.90 12.70 35.96
CA LEU A 72 20.69 12.17 37.05
C LEU A 72 21.38 13.28 37.84
N LEU A 73 22.04 14.21 37.15
CA LEU A 73 22.72 15.35 37.78
C LEU A 73 21.73 16.33 38.43
N LYS A 74 20.58 16.59 37.80
CA LYS A 74 19.60 17.56 38.28
C LYS A 74 18.89 17.12 39.56
N TYR A 75 18.59 15.83 39.69
CA TYR A 75 17.76 15.30 40.78
C TYR A 75 18.55 14.43 41.77
N ASP A 76 19.87 14.34 41.60
CA ASP A 76 20.78 13.50 42.40
C ASP A 76 20.25 12.08 42.63
N CYS A 77 19.60 11.50 41.61
CA CYS A 77 19.03 10.18 41.67
C CYS A 77 19.08 9.49 40.30
N HIS A 78 19.14 8.16 40.29
CA HIS A 78 19.20 7.41 39.04
C HIS A 78 17.83 7.40 38.36
N ILE A 79 17.72 8.14 37.26
CA ILE A 79 16.51 8.20 36.44
C ILE A 79 16.74 7.41 35.14
N ASN A 80 16.05 6.29 35.02
CA ASN A 80 15.98 5.51 33.79
C ASN A 80 15.05 6.21 32.79
N VAL A 81 15.53 6.48 31.58
CA VAL A 81 14.74 7.06 30.50
C VAL A 81 14.62 6.03 29.39
N GLU A 82 13.39 5.61 29.11
CA GLU A 82 13.10 4.63 28.07
C GLU A 82 12.42 5.28 26.86
N ILE A 83 12.97 5.03 25.67
CA ILE A 83 12.36 5.44 24.41
C ILE A 83 11.35 4.36 24.00
N CYS A 84 10.07 4.70 24.00
CA CYS A 84 8.98 3.82 23.57
C CYS A 84 8.66 4.05 22.09
N SER A 85 9.13 3.18 21.21
CA SER A 85 8.94 3.27 19.75
C SER A 85 7.90 2.28 19.20
N SER A 86 7.11 1.62 20.05
CA SER A 86 6.07 0.67 19.62
C SER A 86 4.70 0.93 20.25
N ILE A 87 3.63 0.64 19.52
CA ILE A 87 2.25 0.67 20.02
C ILE A 87 2.08 -0.24 21.24
N LYS A 88 2.79 -1.37 21.31
CA LYS A 88 2.81 -2.26 22.49
C LYS A 88 3.36 -1.55 23.73
N SER A 89 4.39 -0.72 23.57
CA SER A 89 4.96 0.08 24.66
C SER A 89 4.01 1.20 25.10
N ILE A 90 3.29 1.83 24.16
CA ILE A 90 2.23 2.79 24.48
C ILE A 90 1.10 2.10 25.24
N LYS A 91 0.62 0.94 24.77
CA LYS A 91 -0.38 0.12 25.49
C LYS A 91 0.12 -0.29 26.88
N TYR A 92 1.41 -0.58 27.03
CA TYR A 92 2.03 -0.88 28.32
C TYR A 92 2.03 0.35 29.23
N LEU A 93 2.48 1.52 28.75
CA LEU A 93 2.44 2.78 29.50
C LEU A 93 1.01 3.13 29.89
N TYR A 94 0.05 3.07 28.97
CA TYR A 94 -1.36 3.26 29.26
C TYR A 94 -1.87 2.22 30.27
N LYS A 95 -1.48 0.95 30.15
CA LYS A 95 -1.79 -0.07 31.16
C LYS A 95 -1.27 0.28 32.53
N TYR A 96 -0.14 0.99 32.66
CA TYR A 96 0.42 1.41 33.96
C TYR A 96 -0.17 2.74 34.47
N VAL A 97 -0.40 3.71 33.58
CA VAL A 97 -1.01 5.01 33.89
C VAL A 97 -2.50 4.85 34.22
N TYR A 98 -3.18 3.97 33.48
CA TYR A 98 -4.57 3.59 33.68
C TYR A 98 -4.70 2.22 34.36
N LYS A 99 -3.60 1.68 34.92
CA LYS A 99 -3.72 0.55 35.84
C LYS A 99 -4.58 1.10 36.96
N GLY A 100 -5.77 0.55 37.10
CA GLY A 100 -6.53 0.76 38.32
C GLY A 100 -5.66 0.33 39.52
N PRO A 101 -6.01 0.78 40.73
CA PRO A 101 -5.48 0.16 41.94
C PRO A 101 -5.62 -1.37 41.86
N ASP A 102 -4.77 -2.10 42.59
CA ASP A 102 -4.93 -3.56 42.71
C ASP A 102 -6.38 -3.87 43.15
N ARG A 103 -7.03 -4.77 42.40
CA ARG A 103 -8.42 -5.14 42.66
C ARG A 103 -8.48 -5.97 43.94
N VAL A 104 -9.13 -5.46 44.98
CA VAL A 104 -9.68 -6.30 46.03
C VAL A 104 -10.92 -6.97 45.45
N ALA A 105 -11.00 -8.30 45.53
CA ALA A 105 -12.25 -9.01 45.28
C ALA A 105 -13.21 -8.66 46.43
N MET A 106 -14.25 -7.90 46.15
CA MET A 106 -15.30 -7.57 47.11
C MET A 106 -16.57 -8.30 46.70
N GLU A 107 -17.17 -9.03 47.64
CA GLU A 107 -18.43 -9.75 47.42
C GLU A 107 -19.60 -8.76 47.55
N VAL A 108 -20.43 -8.67 46.52
CA VAL A 108 -21.59 -7.78 46.48
C VAL A 108 -22.79 -8.50 47.11
N HIS A 109 -23.20 -8.10 48.31
CA HIS A 109 -24.45 -8.60 48.89
C HIS A 109 -25.66 -7.98 48.17
N LYS A 110 -26.59 -8.83 47.69
CA LYS A 110 -27.89 -8.40 47.17
C LYS A 110 -28.79 -7.93 48.32
N GLY A 111 -28.64 -6.67 48.72
CA GLY A 111 -29.63 -5.97 49.55
C GLY A 111 -30.80 -5.44 48.72
N SER A 112 -31.92 -5.13 49.37
CA SER A 112 -33.16 -4.60 48.75
C SER A 112 -33.04 -3.17 48.19
N TYR A 113 -31.91 -2.51 48.38
CA TYR A 113 -31.62 -1.17 47.86
C TYR A 113 -30.22 -1.16 47.21
N MET A 114 -30.12 -0.97 45.90
CA MET A 114 -28.84 -0.86 45.18
C MET A 114 -28.53 0.61 44.90
N ASP A 115 -27.60 1.18 45.67
CA ASP A 115 -27.00 2.48 45.40
C ASP A 115 -25.75 2.30 44.53
N GLU A 116 -25.94 2.38 43.21
CA GLU A 116 -24.86 2.22 42.21
C GLU A 116 -23.76 3.28 42.36
N VAL A 117 -24.12 4.49 42.83
CA VAL A 117 -23.18 5.61 42.99
C VAL A 117 -22.27 5.36 44.19
N GLN A 118 -22.84 4.98 45.33
CA GLN A 118 -22.06 4.63 46.52
C GLN A 118 -21.18 3.41 46.25
N GLN A 119 -21.70 2.39 45.55
CA GLN A 119 -20.92 1.22 45.13
C GLN A 119 -19.76 1.58 44.20
N TYR A 120 -19.94 2.50 43.25
CA TYR A 120 -18.88 2.99 42.38
C TYR A 120 -17.80 3.77 43.17
N VAL A 121 -18.19 4.51 44.21
CA VAL A 121 -17.28 5.25 45.10
C VAL A 121 -16.50 4.29 46.00
N ASP A 122 -17.18 3.34 46.64
CA ASP A 122 -16.58 2.37 47.57
C ASP A 122 -15.60 1.41 46.87
N ALA A 123 -15.87 1.07 45.61
CA ALA A 123 -14.99 0.23 44.80
C ALA A 123 -13.71 0.94 44.31
N ARG A 124 -13.56 2.25 44.55
CA ARG A 124 -12.48 3.06 43.96
C ARG A 124 -11.36 3.37 44.95
N TRP A 125 -10.36 2.49 44.99
CA TRP A 125 -9.12 2.77 45.72
C TRP A 125 -8.21 3.74 44.92
N ILE A 126 -7.65 4.75 45.56
CA ILE A 126 -6.62 5.62 44.96
C ILE A 126 -5.34 5.51 45.78
N CYS A 127 -4.17 5.47 45.13
CA CYS A 127 -2.91 5.39 45.86
C CYS A 127 -2.62 6.72 46.58
N ALA A 128 -1.89 6.69 47.69
CA ALA A 128 -1.58 7.90 48.47
C ALA A 128 -0.97 9.06 47.64
N PRO A 129 -0.07 8.82 46.66
CA PRO A 129 0.42 9.88 45.78
C PRO A 129 -0.67 10.49 44.89
N GLU A 130 -1.56 9.69 44.30
CA GLU A 130 -2.67 10.19 43.48
C GLU A 130 -3.69 10.95 44.34
N ALA A 131 -3.96 10.47 45.56
CA ALA A 131 -4.82 11.15 46.53
C ALA A 131 -4.27 12.53 46.90
N LEU A 132 -2.97 12.63 47.23
CA LEU A 132 -2.30 13.90 47.51
C LEU A 132 -2.36 14.84 46.29
N TRP A 133 -2.05 14.35 45.09
CA TRP A 133 -2.12 15.16 43.86
C TRP A 133 -3.54 15.71 43.61
N LYS A 134 -4.57 14.89 43.85
CA LYS A 134 -5.98 15.31 43.73
C LYS A 134 -6.38 16.29 44.82
N MET A 135 -5.98 16.07 46.08
CA MET A 135 -6.23 17.00 47.19
C MET A 135 -5.65 18.38 46.92
N PHE A 136 -4.42 18.44 46.39
CA PHE A 136 -3.78 19.70 45.99
C PHE A 136 -4.26 20.23 44.63
N ARG A 137 -5.21 19.54 43.97
CA ARG A 137 -5.74 19.87 42.64
C ARG A 137 -4.66 20.03 41.56
N PHE A 138 -3.56 19.30 41.68
CA PHE A 138 -2.52 19.28 40.67
C PHE A 138 -2.99 18.56 39.42
N THR A 139 -2.56 19.06 38.27
CA THR A 139 -2.86 18.44 36.97
C THR A 139 -2.14 17.08 36.89
N LEU A 140 -2.90 15.98 36.86
CA LEU A 140 -2.36 14.61 36.84
C LEU A 140 -1.61 14.30 35.53
N TYR A 141 -2.04 14.90 34.41
CA TYR A 141 -1.39 14.75 33.12
C TYR A 141 -1.66 15.97 32.24
N ARG A 142 -0.71 16.30 31.36
CA ARG A 142 -0.91 17.29 30.29
C ARG A 142 -0.83 16.56 28.96
N LEU A 143 -1.84 16.75 28.12
CA LEU A 143 -1.87 16.25 26.74
C LEU A 143 -1.52 17.38 25.79
N TYR A 144 -0.53 17.16 24.92
CA TYR A 144 -0.23 18.04 23.81
C TYR A 144 -0.14 17.22 22.53
N PRO A 145 -0.94 17.53 21.50
CA PRO A 145 -2.04 18.51 21.51
C PRO A 145 -3.18 18.08 22.46
N SER A 146 -4.00 19.04 22.91
CA SER A 146 -5.18 18.71 23.71
C SER A 146 -6.24 18.03 22.85
N VAL A 147 -6.97 17.06 23.41
CA VAL A 147 -8.05 16.36 22.70
C VAL A 147 -9.39 16.77 23.28
N GLU A 148 -10.27 17.34 22.45
CA GLU A 148 -11.64 17.70 22.82
C GLU A 148 -12.59 16.58 22.40
N ARG A 149 -13.36 16.03 23.36
CA ARG A 149 -14.28 14.92 23.09
C ARG A 149 -15.65 15.45 22.70
N LEU A 150 -16.03 15.20 21.46
CA LEU A 150 -17.27 15.68 20.86
C LEU A 150 -18.43 14.72 21.12
N GLN A 151 -19.53 15.27 21.61
CA GLN A 151 -20.75 14.51 21.90
C GLN A 151 -21.43 14.04 20.63
N ILE A 152 -22.06 12.86 20.69
CA ILE A 152 -22.90 12.32 19.63
C ILE A 152 -24.14 11.66 20.22
N HIS A 153 -25.30 11.99 19.67
CA HIS A 153 -26.59 11.47 20.06
C HIS A 153 -27.58 11.65 18.92
N LEU A 154 -28.63 10.84 18.88
CA LEU A 154 -29.75 11.03 17.96
C LEU A 154 -30.61 12.25 18.37
N PRO A 155 -31.47 12.77 17.48
CA PRO A 155 -32.42 13.83 17.80
C PRO A 155 -33.18 13.52 19.10
N ASN A 156 -33.17 14.46 20.05
CA ASN A 156 -33.82 14.34 21.37
C ASN A 156 -33.38 13.14 22.23
N ARG A 157 -32.23 12.51 21.95
CA ARG A 157 -31.65 11.41 22.74
C ARG A 157 -30.33 11.77 23.43
N HIS A 158 -30.11 13.05 23.73
CA HIS A 158 -28.95 13.48 24.51
C HIS A 158 -29.18 13.20 26.00
N GLN A 159 -28.09 12.97 26.74
CA GLN A 159 -28.16 12.75 28.18
C GLN A 159 -28.28 14.08 28.92
N VAL A 160 -29.32 14.23 29.74
CA VAL A 160 -29.48 15.36 30.67
C VAL A 160 -29.16 14.88 32.09
N ARG A 161 -28.36 15.64 32.83
CA ARG A 161 -28.05 15.37 34.24
C ARG A 161 -28.84 16.35 35.10
N PHE A 162 -29.52 15.83 36.11
CA PHE A 162 -30.27 16.60 37.08
C PHE A 162 -30.07 16.00 38.48
N TYR A 163 -30.37 16.77 39.50
CA TYR A 163 -30.35 16.32 40.88
C TYR A 163 -31.72 15.75 41.28
N ASP A 164 -31.74 14.81 42.21
CA ASP A 164 -32.97 14.11 42.65
C ASP A 164 -34.08 15.05 43.17
N HIS A 165 -33.71 16.24 43.66
CA HIS A 165 -34.66 17.24 44.15
C HIS A 165 -35.28 18.12 43.04
N GLN A 166 -34.84 17.99 41.79
CA GLN A 166 -35.35 18.79 40.66
C GLN A 166 -36.56 18.10 40.01
N GLN A 167 -37.60 18.87 39.69
CA GLN A 167 -38.71 18.32 38.91
C GLN A 167 -38.31 18.11 37.45
N ILE A 168 -38.65 16.94 36.91
CA ILE A 168 -38.30 16.55 35.54
C ILE A 168 -38.89 17.54 34.51
N ALA A 169 -40.10 18.06 34.76
CA ALA A 169 -40.73 19.05 33.86
C ALA A 169 -39.90 20.33 33.74
N ASP A 170 -39.41 20.88 34.85
CA ASP A 170 -38.58 22.08 34.87
C ASP A 170 -37.21 21.84 34.21
N VAL A 171 -36.66 20.63 34.38
CA VAL A 171 -35.42 20.21 33.73
C VAL A 171 -35.61 20.13 32.21
N LEU A 172 -36.71 19.56 31.73
CA LEU A 172 -36.98 19.44 30.29
C LEU A 172 -37.34 20.78 29.65
N ASN A 173 -38.01 21.69 30.37
CA ASN A 173 -38.36 23.02 29.89
C ASN A 173 -37.18 24.00 29.87
N ASN A 174 -36.06 23.65 30.51
CA ASN A 174 -34.86 24.48 30.48
C ASN A 174 -34.14 24.34 29.13
N GLU A 175 -34.23 25.39 28.30
CA GLU A 175 -33.64 25.45 26.97
C GLU A 175 -32.13 25.08 26.97
N ARG A 176 -31.41 25.43 28.04
CA ARG A 176 -29.99 25.12 28.19
C ARG A 176 -29.69 23.63 28.12
N ASN A 177 -30.62 22.78 28.57
CA ASN A 177 -30.43 21.32 28.56
C ASN A 177 -30.53 20.73 27.15
N SER A 178 -31.16 21.42 26.20
CA SER A 178 -31.20 21.03 24.79
C SER A 178 -29.94 21.43 24.00
N LYS A 179 -29.13 22.35 24.55
CA LYS A 179 -27.86 22.79 23.94
C LYS A 179 -26.78 21.74 24.23
N THR A 180 -26.26 21.11 23.19
CA THR A 180 -25.12 20.19 23.22
C THR A 180 -24.05 20.68 22.26
N MET A 181 -22.83 20.13 22.35
CA MET A 181 -21.79 20.45 21.37
C MET A 181 -22.24 20.21 19.92
N LEU A 182 -23.08 19.19 19.71
CA LEU A 182 -23.59 18.81 18.40
C LEU A 182 -24.74 19.71 17.93
N THR A 183 -25.73 20.00 18.78
CA THR A 183 -26.83 20.91 18.37
C THR A 183 -26.32 22.33 18.13
N GLN A 184 -25.32 22.74 18.89
CA GLN A 184 -24.69 24.06 18.74
C GLN A 184 -23.69 24.10 17.58
N PHE A 185 -23.17 22.97 17.12
CA PHE A 185 -22.44 22.91 15.87
C PHE A 185 -23.35 23.21 14.67
N PHE A 186 -24.57 22.67 14.66
CA PHE A 186 -25.58 23.02 13.64
C PHE A 186 -25.97 24.50 13.70
N ALA A 187 -26.22 25.03 14.90
CA ALA A 187 -26.49 26.46 15.10
C ALA A 187 -25.33 27.35 14.63
N LEU A 188 -24.09 26.95 14.94
CA LEU A 188 -22.89 27.65 14.48
C LEU A 188 -22.81 27.67 12.95
N ASN A 189 -23.05 26.53 12.29
CA ASN A 189 -23.06 26.46 10.82
C ASN A 189 -24.17 27.31 10.21
N LEU A 190 -25.32 27.46 10.85
CA LEU A 190 -26.36 28.38 10.39
C LEU A 190 -25.88 29.84 10.42
N GLN A 191 -25.17 30.24 11.48
CA GLN A 191 -24.82 31.64 11.75
C GLN A 191 -23.49 32.09 11.13
N ASP A 192 -22.47 31.23 11.13
CA ASP A 192 -21.11 31.56 10.67
C ASP A 192 -20.76 30.79 9.38
N PRO A 193 -20.71 31.47 8.22
CA PRO A 193 -20.30 30.86 6.96
C PRO A 193 -18.89 30.26 6.99
N GLN A 194 -17.99 30.71 7.87
CA GLN A 194 -16.66 30.11 7.99
C GLN A 194 -16.71 28.74 8.65
N ALA A 195 -17.64 28.51 9.58
CA ALA A 195 -17.81 27.21 10.23
C ALA A 195 -18.23 26.13 9.23
N ARG A 196 -18.96 26.51 8.17
CA ARG A 196 -19.41 25.62 7.09
C ARG A 196 -18.28 25.05 6.23
N LYS A 197 -17.02 25.41 6.49
CA LYS A 197 -15.85 24.83 5.81
C LYS A 197 -15.28 23.63 6.53
N TYR A 198 -15.78 23.31 7.72
CA TYR A 198 -15.18 22.32 8.61
C TYR A 198 -16.14 21.15 8.91
N LEU A 199 -15.56 19.97 9.08
CA LEU A 199 -16.24 18.81 9.66
C LEU A 199 -16.45 19.01 11.16
N TYR A 200 -17.41 18.27 11.75
CA TYR A 200 -17.67 18.37 13.19
C TYR A 200 -16.40 18.12 14.03
N ARG A 201 -15.57 17.17 13.61
CA ARG A 201 -14.30 16.82 14.27
C ARG A 201 -13.22 17.92 14.16
N GLU A 202 -13.29 18.77 13.16
CA GLU A 202 -12.32 19.84 12.87
C GLU A 202 -12.70 21.13 13.60
N ILE A 203 -13.96 21.27 14.05
CA ILE A 203 -14.42 22.46 14.75
C ILE A 203 -13.55 22.83 15.96
N PRO A 204 -13.11 21.90 16.82
CA PRO A 204 -12.20 22.26 17.92
C PRO A 204 -10.86 22.86 17.47
N GLU A 205 -10.41 22.66 16.24
CA GLU A 205 -9.19 23.29 15.70
C GLU A 205 -9.38 24.80 15.50
N HIS A 206 -10.60 25.22 15.14
CA HIS A 206 -10.93 26.61 14.76
C HIS A 206 -11.82 27.34 15.77
N TYR A 207 -12.55 26.61 16.62
CA TYR A 207 -13.49 27.10 17.60
C TYR A 207 -13.23 26.45 18.97
N CYS A 208 -13.66 27.12 20.04
CA CYS A 208 -13.60 26.64 21.40
C CYS A 208 -14.99 26.57 22.02
N TRP A 209 -15.29 25.45 22.68
CA TRP A 209 -16.55 25.26 23.38
C TRP A 209 -16.58 26.07 24.68
N ASN A 210 -17.55 26.96 24.82
CA ASN A 210 -17.80 27.69 26.06
C ASN A 210 -18.89 26.96 26.87
N LYS A 211 -18.52 26.39 28.01
CA LYS A 211 -19.44 25.64 28.88
C LYS A 211 -20.45 26.54 29.63
N TRP A 212 -20.14 27.82 29.81
CA TRP A 212 -21.01 28.75 30.51
C TRP A 212 -22.15 29.22 29.61
N ASP A 213 -21.80 29.58 28.37
CA ASP A 213 -22.76 30.05 27.36
C ASP A 213 -23.39 28.89 26.58
N MET A 214 -22.79 27.70 26.66
CA MET A 214 -23.15 26.50 25.90
C MET A 214 -23.09 26.75 24.39
N GLU A 215 -22.02 27.42 23.92
CA GLU A 215 -21.87 27.88 22.54
C GLU A 215 -20.43 27.73 22.04
N TRP A 216 -20.25 27.70 20.72
CA TRP A 216 -18.94 27.65 20.06
C TRP A 216 -18.45 29.05 19.73
N HIS A 217 -17.29 29.44 20.28
CA HIS A 217 -16.67 30.73 19.99
C HIS A 217 -15.44 30.54 19.10
N ARG A 218 -15.17 31.50 18.21
CA ARG A 218 -13.97 31.45 17.37
C ARG A 218 -12.71 31.41 18.23
N ARG A 219 -11.83 30.46 17.95
CA ARG A 219 -10.60 30.24 18.71
C ARG A 219 -9.64 31.40 18.47
N ARG A 220 -9.13 31.98 19.55
CA ARG A 220 -8.12 33.06 19.52
C ARG A 220 -6.68 32.57 19.75
N SER A 221 -6.50 31.31 20.17
CA SER A 221 -5.18 30.73 20.45
C SER A 221 -4.63 29.95 19.26
N THR A 222 -3.31 29.94 19.08
CA THR A 222 -2.60 29.10 18.09
C THR A 222 -2.33 27.66 18.57
N ARG A 223 -2.83 27.26 19.74
CA ARG A 223 -2.63 25.89 20.26
C ARG A 223 -3.42 24.89 19.43
N LYS A 224 -2.74 23.83 18.95
CA LYS A 224 -3.37 22.71 18.25
C LYS A 224 -4.26 21.92 19.21
N VAL A 225 -5.52 21.72 18.81
CA VAL A 225 -6.53 20.93 19.55
C VAL A 225 -7.13 19.94 18.58
N ILE A 226 -7.21 18.66 18.95
CA ILE A 226 -7.81 17.63 18.10
C ILE A 226 -9.23 17.35 18.59
N GLY A 227 -10.23 17.47 17.72
CA GLY A 227 -11.58 17.01 18.02
C GLY A 227 -11.71 15.49 17.82
N ARG A 228 -12.38 14.81 18.76
CA ARG A 228 -12.63 13.37 18.65
C ARG A 228 -14.07 13.04 19.04
N ILE A 229 -14.84 12.53 18.10
CA ILE A 229 -16.21 12.06 18.35
C ILE A 229 -16.15 10.80 19.21
N TYR A 230 -17.09 10.63 20.14
CA TYR A 230 -17.22 9.39 20.89
C TYR A 230 -17.41 8.20 19.93
N THR A 231 -16.67 7.11 20.19
CA THR A 231 -16.82 5.87 19.43
C THR A 231 -18.23 5.32 19.60
N VAL A 232 -18.89 5.04 18.48
CA VAL A 232 -20.19 4.40 18.42
C VAL A 232 -20.01 3.02 17.80
N SER A 233 -20.54 1.98 18.43
CA SER A 233 -20.53 0.63 17.86
C SER A 233 -21.58 0.51 16.73
N PRO A 234 -21.35 -0.27 15.66
CA PRO A 234 -22.39 -0.57 14.67
C PRO A 234 -23.68 -1.16 15.29
N SER A 235 -23.56 -1.83 16.44
CA SER A 235 -24.72 -2.34 17.20
C SER A 235 -25.62 -1.23 17.77
N GLU A 236 -25.15 0.01 17.84
CA GLU A 236 -25.94 1.18 18.26
C GLU A 236 -26.80 1.78 17.11
N GLY A 237 -26.84 1.12 15.94
CA GLY A 237 -27.79 1.40 14.86
C GLY A 237 -27.64 2.80 14.25
N ASP A 238 -28.73 3.57 14.19
CA ASP A 238 -28.75 4.86 13.48
C ASP A 238 -27.77 5.91 14.02
N LYS A 239 -27.34 5.76 15.28
CA LYS A 239 -26.30 6.60 15.89
C LYS A 239 -24.92 6.38 15.26
N PHE A 240 -24.62 5.16 14.80
CA PHE A 240 -23.38 4.84 14.09
C PHE A 240 -23.35 5.55 12.74
N TYR A 241 -24.45 5.48 11.98
CA TYR A 241 -24.55 6.15 10.67
C TYR A 241 -24.54 7.68 10.80
N LEU A 242 -25.09 8.22 11.89
CA LEU A 242 -24.92 9.64 12.22
C LEU A 242 -23.44 10.00 12.46
N GLN A 243 -22.66 9.15 13.14
CA GLN A 243 -21.22 9.38 13.33
C GLN A 243 -20.50 9.44 11.99
N LEU A 244 -20.83 8.51 11.09
CA LEU A 244 -20.29 8.43 9.75
C LEU A 244 -20.60 9.72 8.97
N LEU A 245 -21.86 10.15 8.95
CA LEU A 245 -22.26 11.40 8.29
C LEU A 245 -21.54 12.63 8.87
N LEU A 246 -21.43 12.76 10.20
CA LEU A 246 -20.71 13.87 10.83
C LEU A 246 -19.20 13.85 10.58
N SER A 247 -18.66 12.70 10.16
CA SER A 247 -17.24 12.54 9.81
C SER A 247 -16.94 12.87 8.34
N HIS A 248 -17.95 12.94 7.48
CA HIS A 248 -17.79 13.14 6.03
C HIS A 248 -18.57 14.34 5.47
N VAL A 249 -19.63 14.80 6.13
CA VAL A 249 -20.44 15.93 5.69
C VAL A 249 -19.94 17.22 6.33
N ILE A 250 -19.48 18.14 5.49
CA ILE A 250 -18.97 19.45 5.91
C ILE A 250 -20.13 20.41 6.19
N GLY A 251 -20.03 21.17 7.27
CA GLY A 251 -20.92 22.29 7.56
C GLY A 251 -22.42 22.01 7.67
N PRO A 252 -22.90 20.85 8.17
CA PRO A 252 -24.34 20.58 8.24
C PRO A 252 -25.06 21.58 9.15
N THR A 253 -26.22 22.06 8.72
CA THR A 253 -26.99 23.08 9.45
C THR A 253 -28.13 22.52 10.29
N SER A 254 -28.49 21.25 10.11
CA SER A 254 -29.52 20.57 10.89
C SER A 254 -29.44 19.05 10.73
N TRP A 255 -30.31 18.33 11.44
CA TRP A 255 -30.49 16.88 11.25
C TRP A 255 -31.05 16.56 9.87
N GLU A 256 -32.00 17.37 9.39
CA GLU A 256 -32.62 17.26 8.07
C GLU A 256 -31.59 17.44 6.96
N TYR A 257 -30.65 18.37 7.12
CA TYR A 257 -29.53 18.53 6.17
C TYR A 257 -28.74 17.22 6.02
N LEU A 258 -28.48 16.52 7.12
CA LEU A 258 -27.79 15.23 7.10
C LEU A 258 -28.66 14.11 6.51
N LEU A 259 -29.98 14.27 6.44
CA LEU A 259 -30.93 13.33 5.84
C LEU A 259 -31.27 13.66 4.38
N THR A 260 -30.83 14.80 3.83
CA THR A 260 -31.18 15.22 2.46
C THR A 260 -29.95 15.24 1.55
N ASN A 261 -29.95 14.46 0.47
CA ASN A 261 -28.91 14.48 -0.57
C ASN A 261 -29.54 14.77 -1.95
N ASN A 262 -28.94 15.65 -2.76
CA ASN A 262 -29.45 15.98 -4.11
C ASN A 262 -30.96 16.30 -4.18
N GLY A 263 -31.50 16.95 -3.14
CA GLY A 263 -32.93 17.30 -3.05
C GLY A 263 -33.87 16.16 -2.60
N MET A 264 -33.37 14.94 -2.38
CA MET A 264 -34.12 13.82 -1.83
C MET A 264 -33.89 13.69 -0.32
N THR A 265 -34.97 13.59 0.46
CA THR A 265 -34.91 13.42 1.92
C THR A 265 -35.16 11.96 2.30
N PHE A 266 -34.24 11.39 3.08
CA PHE A 266 -34.27 10.00 3.53
C PHE A 266 -34.86 9.86 4.94
N SER A 267 -35.45 8.70 5.22
CA SER A 267 -36.11 8.43 6.51
C SER A 267 -35.17 8.06 7.65
N THR A 268 -33.91 7.70 7.36
CA THR A 268 -32.91 7.27 8.36
C THR A 268 -31.52 7.75 7.98
N PHE A 269 -30.64 7.91 8.98
CA PHE A 269 -29.24 8.28 8.72
C PHE A 269 -28.51 7.20 7.92
N LYS A 270 -28.87 5.92 8.12
CA LYS A 270 -28.39 4.80 7.29
C LYS A 270 -28.58 5.06 5.79
N LYS A 271 -29.84 5.26 5.36
CA LYS A 271 -30.17 5.46 3.93
C LYS A 271 -29.49 6.68 3.33
N SER A 272 -29.42 7.75 4.12
CA SER A 272 -28.74 8.98 3.73
C SER A 272 -27.23 8.80 3.53
N ALA A 273 -26.60 7.91 4.33
CA ALA A 273 -25.21 7.52 4.19
C ALA A 273 -25.01 6.52 3.04
N GLU A 274 -25.95 5.61 2.79
CA GLU A 274 -25.95 4.69 1.62
C GLU A 274 -26.01 5.48 0.31
N ASP A 275 -26.95 6.42 0.19
CA ASP A 275 -27.13 7.24 -1.02
C ASP A 275 -25.92 8.14 -1.31
N ARG A 276 -25.23 8.61 -0.26
CA ARG A 276 -23.96 9.34 -0.39
C ARG A 276 -22.75 8.43 -0.69
N GLY A 277 -22.94 7.11 -0.71
CA GLY A 277 -21.90 6.13 -0.93
C GLY A 277 -20.89 6.01 0.20
N PHE A 278 -21.28 6.33 1.44
CA PHE A 278 -20.44 6.17 2.63
C PHE A 278 -20.51 4.76 3.23
N LEU A 279 -21.46 3.94 2.78
CA LEU A 279 -21.62 2.55 3.20
C LEU A 279 -21.35 1.60 2.04
N GLU A 280 -20.60 0.53 2.30
CA GLU A 280 -20.43 -0.55 1.35
C GLU A 280 -21.75 -1.32 1.24
N THR A 281 -22.33 -1.32 0.04
CA THR A 281 -23.49 -2.15 -0.29
C THR A 281 -23.04 -3.27 -1.24
N ASP A 282 -23.67 -4.44 -1.13
CA ASP A 282 -23.57 -5.51 -2.14
C ASP A 282 -24.05 -5.00 -3.53
N HIS A 283 -24.80 -3.90 -3.55
CA HIS A 283 -25.25 -3.22 -4.76
C HIS A 283 -24.13 -2.50 -5.53
N SER A 284 -23.02 -2.12 -4.88
CA SER A 284 -21.91 -1.39 -5.53
C SER A 284 -21.32 -2.12 -6.75
N ILE A 285 -21.32 -3.46 -6.72
CA ILE A 285 -20.88 -4.28 -7.86
C ILE A 285 -21.88 -4.19 -9.02
N ARG A 286 -23.17 -4.26 -8.72
CA ARG A 286 -24.22 -4.09 -9.71
C ARG A 286 -24.20 -2.67 -10.29
N ASP A 287 -24.09 -1.65 -9.45
CA ASP A 287 -23.99 -0.25 -9.87
C ASP A 287 -22.77 -0.01 -10.77
N CYS A 288 -21.62 -0.61 -10.44
CA CYS A 288 -20.44 -0.59 -11.31
C CYS A 288 -20.76 -1.13 -12.72
N LEU A 289 -21.51 -2.24 -12.82
CA LEU A 289 -21.89 -2.82 -14.11
C LEU A 289 -22.94 -1.95 -14.82
N VAL A 290 -23.93 -1.39 -14.11
CA VAL A 290 -24.91 -0.44 -14.67
C VAL A 290 -24.24 0.82 -15.22
N GLU A 291 -23.31 1.42 -14.47
CA GLU A 291 -22.51 2.55 -14.92
C GLU A 291 -21.75 2.19 -16.21
N THR A 292 -21.25 0.95 -16.31
CA THR A 292 -20.49 0.48 -17.47
C THR A 292 -21.35 0.23 -18.71
N THR A 293 -22.58 -0.28 -18.57
CA THR A 293 -23.45 -0.53 -19.73
C THR A 293 -23.78 0.75 -20.48
N SER A 294 -23.76 1.91 -19.81
CA SER A 294 -23.98 3.21 -20.44
C SER A 294 -22.92 3.58 -21.51
N ILE A 295 -21.72 2.98 -21.43
CA ILE A 295 -20.60 3.25 -22.37
C ILE A 295 -20.70 2.37 -23.63
N ARG A 296 -21.51 1.31 -23.61
CA ARG A 296 -21.73 0.37 -24.74
C ARG A 296 -20.43 -0.19 -25.34
N MET A 297 -19.58 -0.76 -24.50
CA MET A 297 -18.38 -1.49 -24.92
C MET A 297 -18.41 -2.95 -24.42
N PRO A 298 -19.12 -3.87 -25.11
CA PRO A 298 -19.37 -5.23 -24.63
C PRO A 298 -18.10 -6.02 -24.32
N TYR A 299 -17.07 -5.94 -25.17
CA TYR A 299 -15.78 -6.60 -24.93
C TYR A 299 -15.10 -6.11 -23.64
N ALA A 300 -15.11 -4.80 -23.36
CA ALA A 300 -14.56 -4.24 -22.13
C ALA A 300 -15.42 -4.59 -20.90
N LEU A 301 -16.75 -4.68 -21.08
CA LEU A 301 -17.68 -5.16 -20.06
C LEU A 301 -17.42 -6.62 -19.68
N ARG A 302 -17.19 -7.53 -20.65
CA ARG A 302 -16.82 -8.93 -20.37
C ARG A 302 -15.57 -9.02 -19.48
N ARG A 303 -14.56 -8.18 -19.75
CA ARG A 303 -13.31 -8.12 -18.99
C ARG A 303 -13.50 -7.54 -17.59
N LEU A 304 -14.34 -6.50 -17.46
CA LEU A 304 -14.74 -5.97 -16.16
C LEU A 304 -15.49 -7.04 -15.34
N PHE A 305 -16.40 -7.78 -15.96
CA PHE A 305 -17.15 -8.86 -15.31
C PHE A 305 -16.20 -9.91 -14.73
N VAL A 306 -15.20 -10.37 -15.51
CA VAL A 306 -14.17 -11.30 -15.00
C VAL A 306 -13.34 -10.68 -13.86
N THR A 307 -12.98 -9.40 -13.98
CA THR A 307 -12.26 -8.68 -12.91
C THR A 307 -13.09 -8.66 -11.61
N ILE A 308 -14.39 -8.41 -11.69
CA ILE A 308 -15.32 -8.44 -10.56
C ILE A 308 -15.36 -9.83 -9.93
N LEU A 309 -15.50 -10.90 -10.72
CA LEU A 309 -15.52 -12.27 -10.21
C LEU A 309 -14.25 -12.63 -9.43
N ILE A 310 -13.09 -12.15 -9.89
CA ILE A 310 -11.80 -12.50 -9.28
C ILE A 310 -11.49 -11.65 -8.05
N PHE A 311 -11.73 -10.34 -8.10
CA PHE A 311 -11.21 -9.39 -7.12
C PHE A 311 -12.27 -8.78 -6.20
N CYS A 312 -13.55 -8.89 -6.53
CA CYS A 312 -14.65 -8.29 -5.76
C CYS A 312 -15.49 -9.31 -4.98
N GLU A 313 -15.29 -10.62 -5.21
CA GLU A 313 -16.00 -11.72 -4.53
C GLU A 313 -17.53 -11.50 -4.43
N PRO A 314 -18.24 -11.33 -5.57
CA PRO A 314 -19.68 -11.07 -5.56
C PRO A 314 -20.49 -12.22 -4.94
N THR A 315 -21.52 -11.87 -4.18
CA THR A 315 -22.39 -12.83 -3.49
C THR A 315 -23.43 -13.48 -4.42
N ASP A 316 -23.98 -12.75 -5.39
CA ASP A 316 -24.98 -13.23 -6.36
C ASP A 316 -24.45 -13.19 -7.81
N VAL A 317 -23.55 -14.12 -8.14
CA VAL A 317 -22.96 -14.23 -9.48
C VAL A 317 -24.04 -14.51 -10.54
N ARG A 318 -25.01 -15.37 -10.23
CA ARG A 318 -26.07 -15.77 -11.16
C ARG A 318 -26.99 -14.60 -11.50
N GLY A 319 -27.35 -13.77 -10.52
CA GLY A 319 -28.13 -12.56 -10.72
C GLY A 319 -27.42 -11.57 -11.64
N LEU A 320 -26.12 -11.30 -11.38
CA LEU A 320 -25.31 -10.42 -12.23
C LEU A 320 -25.19 -10.96 -13.66
N TRP A 321 -24.96 -12.26 -13.82
CA TRP A 321 -24.94 -12.90 -15.14
C TRP A 321 -26.25 -12.66 -15.90
N ASN A 322 -27.39 -12.99 -15.28
CA ASN A 322 -28.70 -12.88 -15.91
C ASN A 322 -29.04 -11.44 -16.32
N GLU A 323 -28.70 -10.47 -15.46
CA GLU A 323 -28.98 -9.06 -15.71
C GLU A 323 -28.10 -8.47 -16.82
N PHE A 324 -26.80 -8.78 -16.82
CA PHE A 324 -25.84 -8.15 -17.75
C PHE A 324 -25.52 -8.99 -18.99
N PHE A 325 -26.11 -10.18 -19.14
CA PHE A 325 -25.89 -11.08 -20.28
C PHE A 325 -26.09 -10.37 -21.63
N THR A 326 -27.23 -9.71 -21.82
CA THR A 326 -27.60 -9.05 -23.09
C THR A 326 -26.63 -7.94 -23.48
N HIS A 327 -26.07 -7.24 -22.48
CA HIS A 327 -25.07 -6.19 -22.67
C HIS A 327 -23.69 -6.77 -23.01
N MET A 328 -23.36 -7.95 -22.47
CA MET A 328 -22.10 -8.63 -22.74
C MET A 328 -22.05 -9.32 -24.11
N VAL A 329 -23.17 -9.56 -24.78
CA VAL A 329 -23.21 -10.23 -26.11
C VAL A 329 -23.57 -9.29 -27.25
N GLU A 330 -23.76 -8.00 -26.98
CA GLU A 330 -24.27 -7.01 -27.93
C GLU A 330 -23.39 -6.85 -29.19
N ASP A 331 -22.08 -7.13 -29.11
CA ASP A 331 -21.12 -7.07 -30.22
C ASP A 331 -20.99 -8.37 -31.02
N TYR A 332 -21.62 -9.47 -30.60
CA TYR A 332 -21.61 -10.71 -31.37
C TYR A 332 -22.48 -10.56 -32.63
N GLN A 333 -21.87 -10.66 -33.81
CA GLN A 333 -22.56 -10.46 -35.09
C GLN A 333 -23.78 -11.37 -35.24
N THR A 334 -24.94 -10.76 -35.48
CA THR A 334 -26.20 -11.46 -35.77
C THR A 334 -26.23 -11.85 -37.25
N ALA A 335 -25.51 -12.91 -37.62
CA ALA A 335 -25.85 -13.65 -38.83
C ALA A 335 -27.16 -14.39 -38.55
N ASN A 336 -28.20 -14.12 -39.35
CA ASN A 336 -29.58 -14.62 -39.22
C ASN A 336 -29.71 -16.01 -38.54
N ASN A 337 -30.51 -16.05 -37.47
CA ASN A 337 -30.94 -17.23 -36.69
C ASN A 337 -29.90 -17.91 -35.78
N VAL A 338 -29.26 -17.13 -34.90
CA VAL A 338 -28.53 -17.69 -33.76
C VAL A 338 -29.52 -18.01 -32.63
N VAL A 339 -29.65 -19.29 -32.27
CA VAL A 339 -30.38 -19.74 -31.07
C VAL A 339 -29.66 -19.19 -29.84
N GLU A 340 -30.40 -18.71 -28.82
CA GLU A 340 -29.86 -18.14 -27.57
C GLU A 340 -28.79 -19.02 -26.88
N SER A 341 -28.85 -20.34 -27.09
CA SER A 341 -27.84 -21.31 -26.65
C SER A 341 -26.46 -21.08 -27.27
N ASN A 342 -26.37 -20.62 -28.52
CA ASN A 342 -25.09 -20.33 -29.18
C ASN A 342 -24.43 -19.06 -28.62
N LEU A 343 -25.19 -18.01 -28.32
CA LEU A 343 -24.65 -16.79 -27.69
C LEU A 343 -24.14 -17.08 -26.27
N THR A 344 -24.90 -17.88 -25.53
CA THR A 344 -24.50 -18.36 -24.20
C THR A 344 -23.16 -19.10 -24.27
N ASN A 345 -23.02 -20.04 -25.21
CA ASN A 345 -21.77 -20.80 -25.37
C ASN A 345 -20.58 -19.93 -25.79
N MET A 346 -20.80 -18.97 -26.69
CA MET A 346 -19.76 -18.01 -27.10
C MET A 346 -19.28 -17.17 -25.92
N LEU A 347 -20.22 -16.60 -25.15
CA LEU A 347 -19.88 -15.79 -23.98
C LEU A 347 -19.16 -16.62 -22.91
N LEU A 348 -19.64 -17.82 -22.61
CA LEU A 348 -18.98 -18.71 -21.66
C LEU A 348 -17.56 -19.07 -22.10
N LYS A 349 -17.32 -19.26 -23.40
CA LYS A 349 -15.98 -19.50 -23.94
C LYS A 349 -15.07 -18.29 -23.73
N ASP A 350 -15.52 -17.10 -24.11
CA ASP A 350 -14.77 -15.84 -23.91
C ASP A 350 -14.44 -15.62 -22.42
N LEU A 351 -15.42 -15.78 -21.53
CA LEU A 351 -15.19 -15.63 -20.10
C LEU A 351 -14.25 -16.70 -19.54
N ASN A 352 -14.35 -17.94 -20.01
CA ASN A 352 -13.45 -19.02 -19.57
C ASN A 352 -12.00 -18.74 -20.00
N GLU A 353 -11.78 -18.24 -21.22
CA GLU A 353 -10.45 -17.83 -21.69
C GLU A 353 -9.87 -16.73 -20.80
N LEU A 354 -10.66 -15.71 -20.46
CA LEU A 354 -10.24 -14.63 -19.54
C LEU A 354 -9.98 -15.13 -18.10
N LEU A 355 -10.82 -16.03 -17.58
CA LEU A 355 -10.64 -16.62 -16.24
C LEU A 355 -9.39 -17.51 -16.17
N ASN A 356 -9.10 -18.26 -17.24
CA ASN A 356 -7.92 -19.12 -17.32
C ASN A 356 -6.61 -18.31 -17.19
N LEU A 357 -6.59 -17.05 -17.63
CA LEU A 357 -5.44 -16.15 -17.42
C LEU A 357 -5.10 -15.94 -15.94
N HIS A 358 -6.10 -16.08 -15.07
CA HIS A 358 -5.99 -15.97 -13.62
C HIS A 358 -5.91 -17.32 -12.91
N GLY A 359 -5.86 -18.42 -13.67
CA GLY A 359 -5.88 -19.78 -13.13
C GLY A 359 -7.23 -20.15 -12.50
N LYS A 360 -8.32 -19.52 -12.97
CA LYS A 360 -9.70 -19.79 -12.57
C LYS A 360 -10.46 -20.41 -13.74
N LYS A 361 -11.56 -21.11 -13.47
CA LYS A 361 -12.46 -21.71 -14.47
C LYS A 361 -13.88 -21.21 -14.27
N ILE A 362 -14.71 -21.35 -15.30
CA ILE A 362 -16.16 -21.06 -15.21
C ILE A 362 -16.80 -21.82 -14.04
N ASP A 363 -16.42 -23.08 -13.85
CA ASP A 363 -16.95 -23.97 -12.80
C ASP A 363 -16.60 -23.53 -11.36
N ASP A 364 -15.66 -22.57 -11.20
CA ASP A 364 -15.34 -22.00 -9.89
C ASP A 364 -16.44 -21.00 -9.41
N TYR A 365 -17.38 -20.64 -10.29
CA TYR A 365 -18.40 -19.62 -10.06
C TYR A 365 -19.80 -20.15 -10.39
N ASP A 366 -20.85 -19.53 -9.84
CA ASP A 366 -22.25 -19.86 -10.15
C ASP A 366 -22.68 -19.31 -11.53
N LEU A 367 -21.99 -19.76 -12.58
CA LEU A 367 -22.24 -19.47 -13.99
C LEU A 367 -22.83 -20.70 -14.69
N PRO A 368 -23.47 -20.57 -15.87
CA PRO A 368 -23.93 -21.74 -16.61
C PRO A 368 -22.74 -22.63 -17.04
N SER A 369 -22.92 -23.94 -16.96
CA SER A 369 -21.88 -24.91 -17.33
C SER A 369 -21.58 -24.85 -18.83
N LEU A 370 -20.31 -24.98 -19.19
CA LEU A 370 -19.92 -25.18 -20.59
C LEU A 370 -20.53 -26.50 -21.13
N PRO A 371 -21.06 -26.54 -22.37
CA PRO A 371 -21.60 -27.77 -22.94
C PRO A 371 -20.55 -28.90 -22.99
N PRO A 372 -20.95 -30.16 -22.74
CA PRO A 372 -20.02 -31.28 -22.84
C PRO A 372 -19.64 -31.58 -24.31
N ASN A 373 -18.32 -31.55 -24.56
CA ASN A 373 -17.52 -31.94 -25.75
C ASN A 373 -17.26 -30.83 -26.80
N THR A 374 -16.03 -30.62 -27.27
CA THR A 374 -15.06 -31.61 -27.81
C THR A 374 -13.69 -31.67 -27.12
N ILE A 375 -13.37 -32.86 -26.61
CA ILE A 375 -12.07 -33.54 -26.74
C ILE A 375 -10.84 -32.82 -26.14
N ASP A 376 -10.51 -33.16 -24.90
CA ASP A 376 -9.15 -33.07 -24.36
C ASP A 376 -8.35 -34.31 -24.85
N ARG A 377 -7.91 -34.31 -26.13
CA ARG A 377 -7.05 -35.37 -26.70
C ARG A 377 -5.60 -34.93 -26.59
N GLY A 378 -4.97 -35.15 -25.44
CA GLY A 378 -3.51 -35.15 -25.33
C GLY A 378 -2.80 -33.99 -26.05
N GLU A 379 -3.39 -32.79 -26.02
CA GLU A 379 -2.91 -31.63 -26.75
C GLU A 379 -1.86 -30.89 -25.91
N VAL A 380 -0.96 -30.21 -26.63
CA VAL A 380 0.03 -29.30 -26.05
C VAL A 380 -0.70 -28.34 -25.07
N PRO A 381 -0.27 -28.23 -23.79
CA PRO A 381 -0.89 -27.34 -22.81
C PRO A 381 -1.17 -25.95 -23.38
N SER A 382 -2.35 -25.38 -23.07
CA SER A 382 -2.76 -24.07 -23.58
C SER A 382 -1.71 -22.98 -23.35
N ILE A 383 -1.05 -23.00 -22.18
CA ILE A 383 0.03 -22.06 -21.85
C ILE A 383 1.22 -22.11 -22.83
N ILE A 384 1.47 -23.26 -23.47
CA ILE A 384 2.52 -23.45 -24.48
C ILE A 384 2.02 -22.95 -25.83
N GLN A 385 0.78 -23.28 -26.21
CA GLN A 385 0.17 -22.78 -27.44
C GLN A 385 0.13 -21.25 -27.46
N GLU A 386 -0.22 -20.65 -26.32
CA GLU A 386 -0.24 -19.21 -26.13
C GLU A 386 1.13 -18.56 -26.34
N GLU A 387 2.22 -19.18 -25.88
CA GLU A 387 3.58 -18.64 -26.06
C GLU A 387 4.08 -18.79 -27.50
N LEU A 388 3.59 -19.81 -28.22
CA LEU A 388 3.86 -20.01 -29.65
C LEU A 388 3.03 -19.06 -30.54
N ALA A 389 1.87 -18.62 -30.06
CA ALA A 389 0.95 -17.73 -30.77
C ALA A 389 1.30 -16.24 -30.61
N ILE A 390 2.38 -15.89 -29.90
CA ILE A 390 2.78 -14.50 -29.70
C ILE A 390 3.18 -13.88 -31.04
N ASP A 391 2.48 -12.80 -31.42
CA ASP A 391 2.79 -12.04 -32.63
C ASP A 391 4.23 -11.53 -32.61
N ILE A 392 4.91 -11.71 -33.74
CA ILE A 392 6.29 -11.26 -33.93
C ILE A 392 6.23 -10.02 -34.83
N PRO A 393 6.49 -8.82 -34.30
CA PRO A 393 6.51 -7.62 -35.13
C PRO A 393 7.61 -7.75 -36.20
N ASN A 394 7.27 -7.47 -37.47
CA ASN A 394 8.25 -7.50 -38.57
C ASN A 394 9.46 -6.59 -38.29
N GLU A 395 9.22 -5.44 -37.65
CA GLU A 395 10.27 -4.51 -37.21
C GLU A 395 11.31 -5.18 -36.30
N ASP A 396 10.89 -6.09 -35.40
CA ASP A 396 11.79 -6.78 -34.47
C ASP A 396 12.64 -7.85 -35.17
N ILE A 397 12.13 -8.45 -36.25
CA ILE A 397 12.89 -9.39 -37.09
C ILE A 397 13.98 -8.64 -37.87
N GLU A 398 13.61 -7.50 -38.47
CA GLU A 398 14.55 -6.65 -39.22
C GLU A 398 15.58 -5.95 -38.32
N SER A 399 15.33 -5.89 -37.02
CA SER A 399 16.18 -5.23 -36.02
C SER A 399 17.59 -5.83 -35.90
N ILE A 400 17.79 -7.09 -36.32
CA ILE A 400 19.12 -7.74 -36.29
C ILE A 400 20.15 -6.90 -37.06
N ALA A 401 19.77 -6.36 -38.23
CA ALA A 401 20.64 -5.55 -39.07
C ALA A 401 20.97 -4.17 -38.45
N LYS A 402 20.20 -3.74 -37.44
CA LYS A 402 20.33 -2.45 -36.76
C LYS A 402 21.09 -2.54 -35.42
N LEU A 403 21.51 -3.73 -35.01
CA LEU A 403 22.30 -3.91 -33.78
C LEU A 403 23.66 -3.23 -33.93
N ASN A 404 24.08 -2.48 -32.91
CA ASN A 404 25.45 -1.96 -32.85
C ASN A 404 26.46 -3.09 -32.54
N ASN A 405 27.75 -2.77 -32.55
CA ASN A 405 28.81 -3.78 -32.39
C ASN A 405 28.71 -4.57 -31.07
N ASP A 406 28.53 -3.88 -29.94
CA ASP A 406 28.41 -4.53 -28.62
C ASP A 406 27.15 -5.42 -28.54
N GLN A 407 26.02 -4.92 -29.06
CA GLN A 407 24.76 -5.66 -29.13
C GLN A 407 24.87 -6.89 -30.04
N MET A 408 25.55 -6.77 -31.18
CA MET A 408 25.77 -7.87 -32.12
C MET A 408 26.67 -8.95 -31.52
N ILE A 409 27.72 -8.57 -30.78
CA ILE A 409 28.56 -9.51 -30.03
C ILE A 409 27.74 -10.26 -28.98
N ALA A 410 26.92 -9.54 -28.21
CA ALA A 410 26.04 -10.14 -27.21
C ALA A 410 25.02 -11.10 -27.86
N PHE A 411 24.35 -10.65 -28.93
CA PHE A 411 23.40 -11.44 -29.70
C PHE A 411 24.02 -12.75 -30.20
N ASN A 412 25.13 -12.67 -30.93
CA ASN A 412 25.80 -13.85 -31.48
C ASN A 412 26.29 -14.81 -30.39
N THR A 413 26.82 -14.27 -29.29
CA THR A 413 27.29 -15.09 -28.16
C THR A 413 26.15 -15.90 -27.54
N ILE A 414 25.02 -15.26 -27.28
CA ILE A 414 23.84 -15.89 -26.69
C ILE A 414 23.21 -16.88 -27.67
N MET A 415 22.99 -16.47 -28.92
CA MET A 415 22.38 -17.30 -29.95
C MET A 415 23.19 -18.56 -30.24
N ASN A 416 24.53 -18.48 -30.25
CA ASN A 416 25.38 -19.65 -30.45
C ASN A 416 25.18 -20.71 -29.35
N VAL A 417 25.04 -20.30 -28.09
CA VAL A 417 24.79 -21.22 -26.97
C VAL A 417 23.41 -21.87 -27.09
N ILE A 418 22.38 -21.09 -27.45
CA ILE A 418 21.02 -21.59 -27.64
C ILE A 418 20.95 -22.58 -28.80
N VAL A 419 21.53 -22.24 -29.96
CA VAL A 419 21.53 -23.10 -31.16
C VAL A 419 22.30 -24.41 -30.92
N GLN A 420 23.39 -24.36 -30.15
CA GLN A 420 24.14 -25.55 -29.75
C GLN A 420 23.44 -26.38 -28.66
N LYS A 421 22.29 -25.92 -28.14
CA LYS A 421 21.55 -26.55 -27.02
C LYS A 421 22.41 -26.73 -25.77
N HIS A 422 23.32 -25.78 -25.54
CA HIS A 422 24.11 -25.72 -24.31
C HIS A 422 23.39 -24.87 -23.25
N SER A 423 23.72 -25.10 -21.98
CA SER A 423 23.28 -24.24 -20.89
C SER A 423 24.18 -23.00 -20.81
N GLY A 424 23.66 -21.90 -20.27
CA GLY A 424 24.43 -20.68 -20.12
C GLY A 424 23.73 -19.63 -19.27
N VAL A 425 24.49 -18.97 -18.41
CA VAL A 425 23.99 -17.84 -17.61
C VAL A 425 24.71 -16.60 -18.09
N PHE A 426 23.95 -15.60 -18.52
CA PHE A 426 24.47 -14.35 -19.05
C PHE A 426 23.97 -13.17 -18.23
N PHE A 427 24.80 -12.14 -18.10
CA PHE A 427 24.38 -10.84 -17.61
C PHE A 427 24.73 -9.77 -18.64
N VAL A 428 23.71 -9.11 -19.20
CA VAL A 428 23.88 -7.98 -20.10
C VAL A 428 23.97 -6.71 -19.25
N ASP A 429 25.20 -6.28 -19.02
CA ASP A 429 25.52 -5.02 -18.33
C ASP A 429 25.40 -3.87 -19.32
N GLY A 430 24.43 -2.99 -19.10
CA GLY A 430 24.21 -1.84 -19.97
C GLY A 430 23.70 -0.65 -19.18
N PRO A 431 24.45 0.46 -19.10
CA PRO A 431 23.97 1.72 -18.55
C PRO A 431 22.63 2.18 -19.14
N GLY A 432 21.95 3.08 -18.43
CA GLY A 432 20.73 3.72 -18.92
C GLY A 432 20.91 4.28 -20.34
N GLY A 433 20.06 3.85 -21.29
CA GLY A 433 20.09 4.33 -22.68
C GLY A 433 20.90 3.49 -23.67
N THR A 434 21.50 2.36 -23.28
CA THR A 434 22.26 1.46 -24.20
C THR A 434 21.38 0.48 -24.99
N SER A 435 20.06 0.67 -24.94
CA SER A 435 19.07 -0.14 -25.67
C SER A 435 19.09 -1.64 -25.36
N LYS A 436 19.28 -2.04 -24.09
CA LYS A 436 19.15 -3.44 -23.62
C LYS A 436 17.84 -4.09 -24.08
N THR A 437 16.72 -3.39 -23.93
CA THR A 437 15.39 -3.87 -24.35
C THR A 437 15.32 -4.13 -25.86
N PHE A 438 16.01 -3.33 -26.68
CA PHE A 438 16.09 -3.57 -28.12
C PHE A 438 16.77 -4.90 -28.42
N LEU A 439 17.91 -5.17 -27.78
CA LEU A 439 18.61 -6.47 -27.88
C LEU A 439 17.71 -7.64 -27.45
N TYR A 440 16.96 -7.51 -26.34
CA TYR A 440 16.03 -8.57 -25.90
C TYR A 440 14.91 -8.82 -26.91
N ARG A 441 14.31 -7.76 -27.47
CA ARG A 441 13.29 -7.88 -28.52
C ARG A 441 13.83 -8.58 -29.76
N THR A 442 15.04 -8.22 -30.20
CA THR A 442 15.69 -8.88 -31.34
C THR A 442 15.99 -10.36 -31.08
N LEU A 443 16.48 -10.72 -29.89
CA LEU A 443 16.69 -12.12 -29.48
C LEU A 443 15.37 -12.91 -29.49
N MET A 444 14.32 -12.35 -28.87
CA MET A 444 13.01 -12.99 -28.82
C MET A 444 12.42 -13.18 -30.22
N ALA A 445 12.46 -12.17 -31.08
CA ALA A 445 11.95 -12.26 -32.44
C ALA A 445 12.68 -13.34 -33.25
N SER A 446 14.02 -13.41 -33.15
CA SER A 446 14.83 -14.41 -33.88
C SER A 446 14.58 -15.84 -33.42
N LEU A 447 14.27 -16.05 -32.14
CA LEU A 447 13.97 -17.37 -31.57
C LEU A 447 12.53 -17.78 -31.89
N ARG A 448 11.56 -16.88 -31.64
CA ARG A 448 10.14 -17.12 -31.92
C ARG A 448 9.89 -17.37 -33.41
N SER A 449 10.62 -16.70 -34.31
CA SER A 449 10.50 -16.95 -35.76
C SER A 449 10.94 -18.35 -36.18
N LYS A 450 11.64 -19.08 -35.31
CA LYS A 450 12.06 -20.48 -35.49
C LYS A 450 11.16 -21.46 -34.71
N GLY A 451 10.07 -20.98 -34.11
CA GLY A 451 9.17 -21.78 -33.28
C GLY A 451 9.69 -22.07 -31.87
N GLU A 452 10.75 -21.37 -31.42
CA GLU A 452 11.31 -21.55 -30.07
C GLU A 452 10.57 -20.67 -29.04
N ILE A 453 10.42 -21.19 -27.81
CA ILE A 453 9.76 -20.48 -26.72
C ILE A 453 10.77 -19.73 -25.88
N VAL A 454 10.50 -18.43 -25.64
CA VAL A 454 11.32 -17.56 -24.78
C VAL A 454 10.46 -16.95 -23.69
N LEU A 455 10.82 -17.18 -22.43
CA LEU A 455 10.09 -16.64 -21.29
C LEU A 455 10.63 -15.25 -20.93
N ALA A 456 9.88 -14.21 -21.31
CA ALA A 456 10.20 -12.82 -21.01
C ALA A 456 9.76 -12.44 -19.59
N THR A 457 10.71 -12.06 -18.73
CA THR A 457 10.43 -11.61 -17.37
C THR A 457 11.21 -10.36 -16.99
N ALA A 458 10.71 -9.64 -15.99
CA ALA A 458 11.41 -8.52 -15.36
C ALA A 458 11.16 -8.46 -13.85
N SER A 459 11.98 -7.69 -13.13
CA SER A 459 11.84 -7.51 -11.67
C SER A 459 10.62 -6.65 -11.28
N SER A 460 10.20 -5.71 -12.13
CA SER A 460 9.04 -4.83 -11.91
C SER A 460 7.98 -4.97 -13.01
N GLY A 461 6.73 -4.60 -12.71
CA GLY A 461 5.62 -4.65 -13.66
C GLY A 461 5.87 -3.74 -14.88
N ILE A 462 6.30 -2.50 -14.63
CA ILE A 462 6.63 -1.52 -15.68
C ILE A 462 7.70 -2.06 -16.62
N ALA A 463 8.80 -2.61 -16.10
CA ALA A 463 9.84 -3.19 -16.94
C ALA A 463 9.32 -4.39 -17.76
N ALA A 464 8.44 -5.20 -17.18
CA ALA A 464 7.83 -6.32 -17.90
C ALA A 464 6.98 -5.87 -19.09
N THR A 465 6.25 -4.73 -18.99
CA THR A 465 5.43 -4.21 -20.10
C THR A 465 6.24 -3.76 -21.33
N LEU A 466 7.55 -3.53 -21.17
CA LEU A 466 8.43 -3.16 -22.27
C LEU A 466 8.87 -4.37 -23.11
N LEU A 467 8.65 -5.59 -22.59
CA LEU A 467 8.93 -6.84 -23.27
C LEU A 467 7.64 -7.43 -23.86
N PRO A 468 7.62 -7.92 -25.12
CA PRO A 468 6.45 -8.57 -25.70
C PRO A 468 5.96 -9.77 -24.84
N ASP A 469 4.74 -9.65 -24.32
CA ASP A 469 4.12 -10.57 -23.34
C ASP A 469 4.95 -10.81 -22.06
N GLY A 470 5.75 -9.80 -21.67
CA GLY A 470 6.53 -9.83 -20.46
C GLY A 470 5.67 -9.93 -19.20
N ARG A 471 6.16 -10.70 -18.21
CA ARG A 471 5.55 -10.80 -16.87
C ARG A 471 6.59 -10.51 -15.79
N THR A 472 6.16 -10.17 -14.58
CA THR A 472 7.12 -10.14 -13.47
C THR A 472 7.67 -11.54 -13.19
N ALA A 473 8.94 -11.65 -12.81
CA ALA A 473 9.56 -12.94 -12.46
C ALA A 473 8.79 -13.64 -11.33
N HIS A 474 8.32 -12.87 -10.33
CA HIS A 474 7.45 -13.36 -9.26
C HIS A 474 6.17 -14.00 -9.79
N SER A 475 5.48 -13.36 -10.75
CA SER A 475 4.24 -13.88 -11.32
C SER A 475 4.46 -15.09 -12.22
N ARG A 476 5.50 -15.07 -13.07
CA ARG A 476 5.79 -16.14 -14.03
C ARG A 476 6.26 -17.40 -13.30
N PHE A 477 7.15 -17.26 -12.33
CA PHE A 477 7.77 -18.39 -11.63
C PHE A 477 7.19 -18.66 -10.25
N LYS A 478 6.10 -18.00 -9.85
CA LYS A 478 5.48 -18.17 -8.53
C LYS A 478 6.51 -18.07 -7.39
N ILE A 479 7.40 -17.09 -7.48
CA ILE A 479 8.44 -16.85 -6.48
C ILE A 479 7.76 -16.34 -5.20
N PRO A 480 7.97 -16.97 -4.04
CA PRO A 480 7.40 -16.51 -2.77
C PRO A 480 7.88 -15.10 -2.43
N ILE A 481 6.99 -14.24 -1.92
CA ILE A 481 7.34 -12.88 -1.46
C ILE A 481 8.26 -12.97 -0.22
N ASP A 482 7.87 -13.79 0.75
CA ASP A 482 8.66 -14.09 1.94
C ASP A 482 9.67 -15.21 1.64
N ILE A 483 10.87 -14.80 1.22
CA ILE A 483 11.93 -15.70 0.79
C ILE A 483 12.91 -16.02 1.93
N GLN A 484 13.21 -17.30 2.09
CA GLN A 484 14.29 -17.80 2.95
C GLN A 484 15.39 -18.42 2.06
N PRO A 485 16.63 -18.57 2.57
CA PRO A 485 17.72 -19.15 1.78
C PRO A 485 17.43 -20.54 1.21
N SER A 486 16.54 -21.31 1.83
CA SER A 486 16.11 -22.65 1.38
C SER A 486 14.80 -22.66 0.60
N SER A 487 14.20 -21.50 0.30
CA SER A 487 12.92 -21.43 -0.40
C SER A 487 13.00 -21.97 -1.83
N ILE A 488 11.87 -22.45 -2.34
CA ILE A 488 11.65 -22.86 -3.72
C ILE A 488 10.44 -22.10 -4.29
N CYS A 489 10.37 -22.01 -5.61
CA CYS A 489 9.20 -21.49 -6.32
C CYS A 489 7.98 -22.40 -6.12
N GLY A 490 6.78 -21.79 -6.03
CA GLY A 490 5.50 -22.49 -5.93
C GLY A 490 5.02 -23.11 -7.25
N ILE A 491 5.90 -23.83 -7.95
CA ILE A 491 5.62 -24.49 -9.22
C ILE A 491 5.60 -26.00 -8.99
N GLU A 492 4.44 -26.62 -9.20
CA GLU A 492 4.31 -28.08 -9.12
C GLU A 492 4.85 -28.75 -10.40
N LYS A 493 5.67 -29.79 -10.23
CA LYS A 493 6.39 -30.48 -11.32
C LYS A 493 5.49 -31.06 -12.42
N GLN A 494 4.22 -31.34 -12.11
CA GLN A 494 3.24 -31.95 -13.00
C GLN A 494 2.27 -30.95 -13.65
N LYS A 495 2.38 -29.64 -13.35
CA LYS A 495 1.51 -28.62 -13.94
C LYS A 495 2.05 -28.08 -15.27
N ASP A 496 1.16 -27.48 -16.06
CA ASP A 496 1.45 -26.95 -17.39
C ASP A 496 2.60 -25.93 -17.40
N LEU A 497 2.74 -25.13 -16.34
CA LEU A 497 3.85 -24.19 -16.19
C LEU A 497 5.22 -24.91 -16.13
N ALA A 498 5.30 -26.07 -15.48
CA ALA A 498 6.53 -26.86 -15.46
C ALA A 498 6.84 -27.42 -16.85
N ASN A 499 5.82 -27.84 -17.61
CA ASN A 499 5.98 -28.27 -19.01
C ASN A 499 6.46 -27.12 -19.90
N LEU A 500 5.88 -25.92 -19.76
CA LEU A 500 6.32 -24.72 -20.46
C LEU A 500 7.80 -24.43 -20.21
N ILE A 501 8.24 -24.47 -18.95
CA ILE A 501 9.63 -24.22 -18.60
C ILE A 501 10.56 -25.29 -19.20
N ARG A 502 10.13 -26.56 -19.24
CA ARG A 502 10.90 -27.65 -19.88
C ARG A 502 11.08 -27.41 -21.37
N VAL A 503 10.09 -26.89 -22.08
CA VAL A 503 10.18 -26.64 -23.53
C VAL A 503 10.80 -25.28 -23.87
N ALA A 504 10.85 -24.32 -22.94
CA ALA A 504 11.46 -23.01 -23.18
C ALA A 504 12.96 -23.13 -23.51
N ALA A 505 13.39 -22.46 -24.58
CA ALA A 505 14.78 -22.40 -25.04
C ALA A 505 15.61 -21.41 -24.20
N ALA A 506 15.01 -20.29 -23.81
CA ALA A 506 15.66 -19.26 -23.01
C ALA A 506 14.71 -18.55 -22.05
N ILE A 507 15.27 -17.99 -21.00
CA ILE A 507 14.59 -17.14 -20.02
C ILE A 507 15.29 -15.78 -20.00
N ILE A 508 14.55 -14.69 -20.18
CA ILE A 508 15.05 -13.32 -20.05
C ILE A 508 14.55 -12.76 -18.72
N TRP A 509 15.44 -12.15 -17.94
CA TRP A 509 15.12 -11.45 -16.70
C TRP A 509 15.72 -10.04 -16.71
N ASP A 510 14.91 -9.05 -17.06
CA ASP A 510 15.30 -7.63 -17.07
C ASP A 510 15.20 -6.97 -15.68
N GLU A 511 16.03 -5.95 -15.45
CA GLU A 511 16.23 -5.27 -14.17
C GLU A 511 16.57 -6.23 -13.01
N ALA A 512 17.35 -7.27 -13.29
CA ALA A 512 17.79 -8.26 -12.30
C ALA A 512 18.55 -7.66 -11.09
N PRO A 513 19.38 -6.58 -11.20
CA PRO A 513 20.08 -6.00 -10.06
C PRO A 513 19.19 -5.53 -8.90
N MET A 514 17.93 -5.18 -9.18
CA MET A 514 16.96 -4.76 -8.15
C MET A 514 16.45 -5.93 -7.29
N THR A 515 16.79 -7.16 -7.63
CA THR A 515 16.26 -8.38 -7.02
C THR A 515 17.18 -8.92 -5.93
N ASN A 516 16.60 -9.40 -4.82
CA ASN A 516 17.35 -10.12 -3.80
C ASN A 516 17.86 -11.47 -4.36
N LYS A 517 19.15 -11.78 -4.15
CA LYS A 517 19.78 -13.02 -4.60
C LYS A 517 19.02 -14.29 -4.20
N ASN A 518 18.33 -14.29 -3.06
CA ASN A 518 17.57 -15.44 -2.60
C ASN A 518 16.43 -15.81 -3.58
N TYR A 519 15.88 -14.84 -4.32
CA TYR A 519 14.88 -15.11 -5.35
C TYR A 519 15.49 -15.82 -6.56
N LEU A 520 16.70 -15.41 -6.96
CA LEU A 520 17.45 -16.04 -8.05
C LEU A 520 17.83 -17.48 -7.68
N GLU A 521 18.31 -17.69 -6.45
CA GLU A 521 18.70 -19.00 -5.94
C GLU A 521 17.49 -19.94 -5.74
N ALA A 522 16.32 -19.39 -5.36
CA ALA A 522 15.10 -20.17 -5.29
C ALA A 522 14.63 -20.62 -6.68
N LEU A 523 14.74 -19.74 -7.68
CA LEU A 523 14.45 -20.10 -9.07
C LEU A 523 15.39 -21.20 -9.56
N ASP A 524 16.70 -21.07 -9.35
CA ASP A 524 17.69 -22.09 -9.72
C ASP A 524 17.33 -23.47 -9.16
N ARG A 525 17.11 -23.58 -7.85
CA ARG A 525 16.71 -24.85 -7.20
C ARG A 525 15.44 -25.44 -7.81
N SER A 526 14.43 -24.61 -8.06
CA SER A 526 13.19 -25.07 -8.67
C SER A 526 13.36 -25.54 -10.10
N LEU A 527 14.19 -24.86 -10.90
CA LEU A 527 14.45 -25.26 -12.27
C LEU A 527 15.27 -26.54 -12.34
N GLN A 528 16.23 -26.73 -11.42
CA GLN A 528 16.98 -27.98 -11.32
C GLN A 528 16.05 -29.18 -11.07
N ASP A 529 15.06 -29.04 -10.18
CA ASP A 529 14.06 -30.10 -9.96
C ASP A 529 13.13 -30.30 -11.16
N ILE A 530 12.54 -29.21 -11.69
CA ILE A 530 11.58 -29.27 -12.80
C ILE A 530 12.19 -29.93 -14.04
N CYS A 531 13.42 -29.56 -14.38
CA CYS A 531 14.17 -30.08 -15.52
C CYS A 531 14.95 -31.36 -15.19
N SER A 532 15.03 -31.75 -13.91
CA SER A 532 15.81 -32.90 -13.44
C SER A 532 17.27 -32.84 -13.94
N ASN A 533 17.86 -31.65 -13.84
CA ASN A 533 19.22 -31.33 -14.29
C ASN A 533 19.89 -30.45 -13.23
N SER A 534 21.04 -30.88 -12.70
CA SER A 534 21.77 -30.18 -11.64
C SER A 534 22.61 -28.99 -12.13
N ALA A 535 22.69 -28.76 -13.45
CA ALA A 535 23.31 -27.55 -13.99
C ALA A 535 22.53 -26.30 -13.55
N PRO A 536 23.19 -25.13 -13.45
CA PRO A 536 22.52 -23.87 -13.12
C PRO A 536 21.23 -23.67 -13.93
N PHE A 537 20.17 -23.30 -13.22
CA PHE A 537 18.81 -23.09 -13.75
C PHE A 537 18.24 -24.28 -14.51
N GLY A 538 18.57 -25.51 -14.09
CA GLY A 538 18.08 -26.72 -14.75
C GLY A 538 18.66 -26.93 -16.14
N GLY A 539 19.84 -26.35 -16.42
CA GLY A 539 20.48 -26.38 -17.74
C GLY A 539 19.84 -25.44 -18.77
N LYS A 540 19.01 -24.49 -18.35
CA LYS A 540 18.41 -23.48 -19.23
C LYS A 540 19.40 -22.37 -19.57
N VAL A 541 19.11 -21.66 -20.66
CA VAL A 541 19.79 -20.39 -20.97
C VAL A 541 19.08 -19.26 -20.23
N LEU A 542 19.74 -18.68 -19.23
CA LEU A 542 19.24 -17.52 -18.49
C LEU A 542 19.99 -16.26 -18.93
N ILE A 543 19.24 -15.25 -19.36
CA ILE A 543 19.75 -13.95 -19.79
C ILE A 543 19.24 -12.90 -18.81
N MET A 544 20.10 -12.53 -17.86
CA MET A 544 19.82 -11.44 -16.93
C MET A 544 20.23 -10.11 -17.55
N GLY A 545 19.53 -9.04 -17.17
CA GLY A 545 19.74 -7.69 -17.67
C GLY A 545 19.65 -6.65 -16.57
N GLY A 546 20.39 -5.56 -16.70
CA GLY A 546 20.22 -4.40 -15.84
C GLY A 546 21.42 -3.48 -15.81
N ASP A 547 21.43 -2.60 -14.83
CA ASP A 547 22.54 -1.70 -14.53
C ASP A 547 22.74 -1.63 -13.01
N PHE A 548 23.93 -2.01 -12.54
CA PHE A 548 24.26 -2.00 -11.11
C PHE A 548 24.44 -0.59 -10.54
N ARG A 549 24.44 0.45 -11.40
CA ARG A 549 24.42 1.86 -10.99
C ARG A 549 23.03 2.31 -10.53
N GLN A 550 22.00 1.48 -10.75
CA GLN A 550 20.64 1.74 -10.28
C GLN A 550 20.47 1.33 -8.81
N VAL A 551 19.22 1.29 -8.35
CA VAL A 551 18.87 0.98 -6.96
C VAL A 551 19.20 -0.47 -6.58
N LEU A 552 19.76 -0.64 -5.39
CA LEU A 552 20.00 -1.94 -4.78
C LEU A 552 18.69 -2.64 -4.38
N PRO A 553 18.70 -3.95 -4.13
CA PRO A 553 17.54 -4.66 -3.62
C PRO A 553 16.98 -4.02 -2.34
N VAL A 554 15.68 -3.78 -2.32
CA VAL A 554 15.01 -3.11 -1.20
C VAL A 554 14.88 -4.08 -0.02
N LEU A 555 15.62 -3.81 1.06
CA LEU A 555 15.46 -4.48 2.35
C LEU A 555 14.86 -3.52 3.37
N ARG A 556 13.63 -3.79 3.81
CA ARG A 556 12.96 -2.96 4.83
C ARG A 556 13.79 -2.96 6.11
N LYS A 557 14.20 -1.77 6.56
CA LYS A 557 15.08 -1.57 7.74
C LYS A 557 16.44 -2.27 7.62
N GLY A 558 16.87 -2.62 6.41
CA GLY A 558 18.17 -3.23 6.15
C GLY A 558 19.30 -2.22 6.29
N THR A 559 20.42 -2.65 6.87
CA THR A 559 21.68 -1.90 6.85
C THR A 559 22.31 -1.93 5.46
N LYS A 560 23.23 -1.02 5.17
CA LYS A 560 24.01 -1.01 3.92
C LYS A 560 24.67 -2.37 3.65
N ALA A 561 25.27 -2.99 4.67
CA ALA A 561 25.90 -4.30 4.56
C ALA A 561 24.91 -5.40 4.17
N GLN A 562 23.70 -5.38 4.75
CA GLN A 562 22.65 -6.34 4.41
C GLN A 562 22.14 -6.15 2.97
N MET A 563 21.97 -4.91 2.51
CA MET A 563 21.56 -4.63 1.12
C MET A 563 22.61 -5.13 0.13
N ILE A 564 23.90 -4.87 0.39
CA ILE A 564 25.00 -5.38 -0.44
C ILE A 564 25.00 -6.92 -0.43
N SER A 565 24.87 -7.55 0.74
CA SER A 565 24.82 -9.00 0.88
C SER A 565 23.64 -9.66 0.15
N ALA A 566 22.56 -8.91 -0.09
CA ALA A 566 21.38 -9.37 -0.82
C ALA A 566 21.48 -9.19 -2.34
N CYS A 567 22.51 -8.51 -2.86
CA CYS A 567 22.69 -8.31 -4.29
C CYS A 567 22.99 -9.63 -5.01
N ILE A 568 22.52 -9.76 -6.26
CA ILE A 568 22.73 -10.98 -7.07
C ILE A 568 24.22 -11.32 -7.31
N VAL A 569 25.10 -10.32 -7.28
CA VAL A 569 26.57 -10.52 -7.39
C VAL A 569 27.16 -11.28 -6.20
N GLN A 570 26.43 -11.32 -5.07
CA GLN A 570 26.80 -12.09 -3.87
C GLN A 570 26.18 -13.50 -3.87
N SER A 571 25.55 -13.92 -4.96
CA SER A 571 25.08 -15.29 -5.15
C SER A 571 26.21 -16.19 -5.62
N HIS A 572 26.19 -17.45 -5.18
CA HIS A 572 27.08 -18.48 -5.71
C HIS A 572 26.88 -18.71 -7.23
N LEU A 573 25.70 -18.42 -7.76
CA LEU A 573 25.36 -18.52 -9.19
C LEU A 573 26.10 -17.47 -10.05
N TRP A 574 26.56 -16.37 -9.44
CA TRP A 574 27.27 -15.32 -10.16
C TRP A 574 28.58 -15.81 -10.78
N ASN A 575 29.25 -16.79 -10.14
CA ASN A 575 30.48 -17.40 -10.66
C ASN A 575 30.27 -18.13 -12.00
N HIS A 576 29.03 -18.51 -12.33
CA HIS A 576 28.67 -19.16 -13.58
C HIS A 576 28.18 -18.16 -14.65
N THR A 577 28.15 -16.86 -14.33
CA THR A 577 27.54 -15.82 -15.16
C THR A 577 28.59 -15.19 -16.08
N LYS A 578 28.34 -15.24 -17.40
CA LYS A 578 29.13 -14.53 -18.40
C LYS A 578 28.59 -13.11 -18.59
N ILE A 579 29.43 -12.11 -18.35
CA ILE A 579 29.07 -10.70 -18.47
C ILE A 579 29.28 -10.21 -19.91
N LEU A 580 28.29 -9.53 -20.46
CA LEU A 580 28.28 -8.91 -21.78
C LEU A 580 28.01 -7.41 -21.61
N HIS A 581 28.95 -6.56 -22.03
CA HIS A 581 28.85 -5.11 -21.81
C HIS A 581 28.32 -4.39 -23.04
N LEU A 582 27.29 -3.55 -22.86
CA LEU A 582 26.80 -2.60 -23.85
C LEU A 582 27.25 -1.19 -23.45
N ARG A 583 28.20 -0.60 -24.19
CA ARG A 583 28.82 0.67 -23.79
C ARG A 583 28.25 1.88 -24.51
N GLN A 584 27.75 1.70 -25.72
CA GLN A 584 27.25 2.80 -26.54
C GLN A 584 25.89 3.30 -26.04
N ASN A 585 25.80 4.57 -25.63
CA ASN A 585 24.53 5.22 -25.29
C ASN A 585 23.78 5.56 -26.58
N MET A 586 22.58 5.00 -26.74
CA MET A 586 21.72 5.17 -27.91
C MET A 586 20.61 6.20 -27.67
N ARG A 587 20.34 6.59 -26.42
CA ARG A 587 19.25 7.52 -26.05
C ARG A 587 19.68 8.98 -26.15
N SER A 588 20.92 9.27 -25.78
CA SER A 588 21.48 10.62 -25.77
C SER A 588 22.55 10.80 -26.85
N LEU A 589 22.36 10.21 -28.03
CA LEU A 589 23.33 10.29 -29.15
C LEU A 589 23.64 11.73 -29.58
N HIS A 590 22.67 12.64 -29.41
CA HIS A 590 22.79 14.05 -29.78
C HIS A 590 23.21 14.95 -28.63
N ASP A 591 23.43 14.39 -27.43
CA ASP A 591 23.86 15.12 -26.23
C ASP A 591 24.91 14.31 -25.47
N GLN A 592 26.12 14.27 -26.05
CA GLN A 592 27.24 13.50 -25.54
C GLN A 592 27.72 14.01 -24.17
N GLU A 593 27.68 15.34 -23.95
CA GLU A 593 28.10 15.95 -22.68
C GLU A 593 27.21 15.47 -21.52
N PHE A 594 25.89 15.46 -21.73
CA PHE A 594 24.95 14.94 -20.74
C PHE A 594 25.11 13.42 -20.55
N ALA A 595 25.31 12.66 -21.63
CA ALA A 595 25.54 11.22 -21.53
C ALA A 595 26.78 10.87 -20.70
N GLU A 596 27.88 11.58 -20.91
CA GLU A 596 29.13 11.41 -20.15
C GLU A 596 28.94 11.84 -18.69
N PHE A 597 28.22 12.94 -18.43
CA PHE A 597 27.86 13.36 -17.08
C PHE A 597 27.09 12.28 -16.33
N LEU A 598 26.06 11.69 -16.94
CA LEU A 598 25.28 10.61 -16.32
C LEU A 598 26.14 9.37 -15.99
N ILE A 599 27.08 9.02 -16.86
CA ILE A 599 28.01 7.91 -16.61
C ILE A 599 28.91 8.23 -15.42
N ARG A 600 29.48 9.45 -15.34
CA ARG A 600 30.33 9.86 -14.21
C ARG A 600 29.58 9.86 -12.87
N ILE A 601 28.31 10.29 -12.88
CA ILE A 601 27.42 10.18 -11.72
C ILE A 601 27.23 8.72 -11.32
N GLY A 602 26.85 7.86 -12.27
CA GLY A 602 26.57 6.46 -11.99
C GLY A 602 27.79 5.66 -11.54
N ASP A 603 28.98 5.98 -12.06
CA ASP A 603 30.25 5.37 -11.64
C ASP A 603 30.79 5.98 -10.33
N GLY A 604 30.17 7.02 -9.80
CA GLY A 604 30.57 7.69 -8.56
C GLY A 604 31.89 8.46 -8.67
N VAL A 605 32.24 8.92 -9.88
CA VAL A 605 33.49 9.66 -10.16
C VAL A 605 33.27 11.15 -10.39
N GLU A 606 32.02 11.61 -10.48
CA GLU A 606 31.70 13.03 -10.58
C GLU A 606 32.13 13.78 -9.31
N PRO A 607 32.78 14.96 -9.41
CA PRO A 607 33.26 15.70 -8.26
C PRO A 607 32.14 16.05 -7.26
N THR A 608 32.34 15.66 -6.00
CA THR A 608 31.44 15.96 -4.90
C THR A 608 31.92 17.15 -4.06
N LYS A 609 30.95 17.81 -3.42
CA LYS A 609 31.14 18.74 -2.31
C LYS A 609 31.08 17.96 -0.98
N PRO A 610 31.29 18.60 0.20
CA PRO A 610 31.05 17.95 1.48
C PRO A 610 29.68 17.24 1.52
N ASP A 611 29.63 16.13 2.25
CA ASP A 611 28.45 15.24 2.37
C ASP A 611 28.05 14.53 1.05
N ASP A 612 29.02 14.20 0.19
CA ASP A 612 28.82 13.49 -1.08
C ASP A 612 27.83 14.18 -2.05
N MET A 613 27.65 15.49 -1.91
CA MET A 613 26.72 16.26 -2.73
C MET A 613 27.31 16.58 -4.11
N VAL A 614 26.58 16.28 -5.17
CA VAL A 614 26.97 16.66 -6.54
C VAL A 614 26.35 18.00 -6.93
N ARG A 615 27.14 18.87 -7.57
CA ARG A 615 26.63 20.12 -8.15
C ARG A 615 26.04 19.86 -9.52
N LEU A 616 24.72 20.03 -9.65
CA LEU A 616 24.06 19.96 -10.96
C LEU A 616 24.49 21.13 -11.88
N PRO A 617 24.66 20.90 -13.19
CA PRO A 617 24.84 21.96 -14.17
C PRO A 617 23.68 22.98 -14.13
N LEU A 618 23.99 24.27 -14.22
CA LEU A 618 23.00 25.35 -14.08
C LEU A 618 21.88 25.30 -15.14
N HIS A 619 22.16 24.77 -16.33
CA HIS A 619 21.19 24.69 -17.42
C HIS A 619 20.14 23.58 -17.24
N ILE A 620 20.36 22.64 -16.30
CA ILE A 620 19.38 21.59 -15.94
C ILE A 620 18.86 21.75 -14.50
N ALA A 621 19.07 22.91 -13.88
CA ALA A 621 18.70 23.17 -12.50
C ALA A 621 17.79 24.40 -12.39
N ILE A 622 16.70 24.26 -11.62
CA ILE A 622 15.87 25.38 -11.18
C ILE A 622 16.35 25.78 -9.78
N PRO A 623 16.85 27.02 -9.57
CA PRO A 623 17.26 27.48 -8.25
C PRO A 623 16.11 27.45 -7.25
N TRP A 624 16.43 27.08 -6.00
CA TRP A 624 15.48 27.13 -4.91
C TRP A 624 15.40 28.55 -4.34
N GLU A 625 14.27 29.21 -4.54
CA GLU A 625 13.96 30.56 -4.04
C GLU A 625 12.76 30.55 -3.05
N GLY A 626 12.23 29.36 -2.74
CA GLY A 626 11.06 29.15 -1.89
C GLY A 626 10.01 28.28 -2.58
N GLU A 627 8.82 28.17 -2.00
CA GLU A 627 7.74 27.32 -2.55
C GLU A 627 7.34 27.69 -3.98
N HIS A 628 7.52 28.94 -4.41
CA HIS A 628 7.28 29.34 -5.79
C HIS A 628 8.14 28.57 -6.81
N SER A 629 9.36 28.14 -6.44
CA SER A 629 10.20 27.30 -7.30
C SER A 629 9.52 25.97 -7.67
N ILE A 630 8.63 25.46 -6.83
CA ILE A 630 7.84 24.25 -7.13
C ILE A 630 6.84 24.54 -8.24
N GLN A 631 6.18 25.69 -8.21
CA GLN A 631 5.26 26.10 -9.28
C GLN A 631 5.99 26.31 -10.60
N VAL A 632 7.19 26.92 -10.56
CA VAL A 632 8.05 27.08 -11.74
C VAL A 632 8.44 25.71 -12.31
N LEU A 633 8.81 24.74 -11.46
CA LEU A 633 9.10 23.37 -11.90
C LEU A 633 7.87 22.72 -12.56
N ILE A 634 6.70 22.82 -11.95
CA ILE A 634 5.46 22.26 -12.51
C ILE A 634 5.15 22.88 -13.87
N GLN A 635 5.21 24.21 -14.00
CA GLN A 635 4.97 24.91 -15.27
C GLN A 635 6.01 24.56 -16.35
N HIS A 636 7.27 24.35 -15.96
CA HIS A 636 8.32 23.97 -16.89
C HIS A 636 8.12 22.55 -17.45
N ILE A 637 7.68 21.61 -16.62
CA ILE A 637 7.44 20.22 -17.04
C ILE A 637 6.07 20.07 -17.72
N PHE A 638 5.04 20.73 -17.20
CA PHE A 638 3.65 20.68 -17.67
C PHE A 638 3.17 22.07 -18.12
N PRO A 639 3.70 22.63 -19.22
CA PRO A 639 3.23 23.89 -19.76
C PRO A 639 1.82 23.75 -20.33
N ASP A 640 0.95 24.73 -20.06
CA ASP A 640 -0.43 24.78 -20.57
C ASP A 640 -1.26 23.52 -20.26
N LEU A 641 -1.08 22.96 -19.06
CA LEU A 641 -1.73 21.71 -18.63
C LEU A 641 -3.26 21.73 -18.80
N GLU A 642 -3.89 22.88 -18.60
CA GLU A 642 -5.33 23.08 -18.79
C GLU A 642 -5.79 22.79 -20.22
N LEU A 643 -4.97 23.10 -21.22
CA LEU A 643 -5.27 22.87 -22.64
C LEU A 643 -4.98 21.43 -23.05
N HIS A 644 -3.99 20.80 -22.42
CA HIS A 644 -3.50 19.46 -22.76
C HIS A 644 -4.01 18.34 -21.84
N GLY A 645 -4.96 18.64 -20.95
CA GLY A 645 -5.51 17.67 -19.98
C GLY A 645 -6.08 16.39 -20.61
N TRP A 646 -6.32 16.37 -21.93
CA TRP A 646 -6.92 15.24 -22.65
C TRP A 646 -5.95 14.50 -23.58
N ASP A 647 -4.72 15.00 -23.69
CA ASP A 647 -3.76 14.58 -24.69
C ASP A 647 -2.88 13.46 -24.14
N ALA A 648 -3.19 12.22 -24.53
CA ALA A 648 -2.40 11.04 -24.15
C ALA A 648 -0.88 11.20 -24.47
N PRO A 649 -0.47 11.66 -25.67
CA PRO A 649 0.95 11.85 -25.98
C PRO A 649 1.63 12.88 -25.07
N TYR A 650 0.93 13.95 -24.71
CA TYR A 650 1.45 15.00 -23.84
C TYR A 650 1.78 14.45 -22.44
N MET A 651 0.85 13.65 -21.88
CA MET A 651 0.99 13.06 -20.55
C MET A 651 2.07 11.98 -20.47
N VAL A 652 2.25 11.19 -21.54
CA VAL A 652 3.26 10.12 -21.58
C VAL A 652 4.67 10.66 -21.50
N GLN A 653 4.94 11.79 -22.17
CA GLN A 653 6.29 12.34 -22.32
C GLN A 653 6.81 13.09 -21.08
N ARG A 654 5.98 13.23 -20.03
CA ARG A 654 6.28 14.07 -18.86
C ARG A 654 6.13 13.30 -17.57
N ALA A 655 7.01 13.59 -16.62
CA ALA A 655 6.98 13.06 -15.26
C ALA A 655 7.79 13.97 -14.33
N ILE A 656 7.38 14.04 -13.06
CA ILE A 656 8.18 14.60 -11.97
C ILE A 656 8.49 13.44 -11.03
N LEU A 657 9.76 13.28 -10.65
CA LEU A 657 10.22 12.24 -9.75
C LEU A 657 10.70 12.88 -8.46
N THR A 658 10.32 12.32 -7.32
CA THR A 658 10.80 12.75 -6.00
C THR A 658 11.34 11.55 -5.21
N PRO A 659 12.21 11.78 -4.21
CA PRO A 659 12.77 10.69 -3.40
C PRO A 659 11.75 10.01 -2.47
N THR A 660 10.65 10.69 -2.13
CA THR A 660 9.68 10.20 -1.13
C THR A 660 8.24 10.29 -1.62
N ASN A 661 7.41 9.32 -1.23
CA ASN A 661 5.99 9.29 -1.56
C ASN A 661 5.22 10.49 -0.97
N ASP A 662 5.66 11.03 0.17
CA ASP A 662 5.03 12.22 0.78
C ASP A 662 5.17 13.45 -0.14
N ASP A 663 6.33 13.60 -0.78
CA ASP A 663 6.54 14.69 -1.73
C ASP A 663 5.83 14.43 -3.07
N VAL A 664 5.73 13.16 -3.50
CA VAL A 664 4.86 12.78 -4.64
C VAL A 664 3.42 13.22 -4.37
N GLN A 665 2.88 12.91 -3.19
CA GLN A 665 1.50 13.24 -2.84
C GLN A 665 1.25 14.76 -2.87
N LYS A 666 2.13 15.56 -2.25
CA LYS A 666 2.02 17.03 -2.26
C LYS A 666 2.00 17.58 -3.68
N LEU A 667 2.89 17.11 -4.55
CA LEU A 667 2.95 17.56 -5.95
C LEU A 667 1.71 17.13 -6.73
N ASN A 668 1.26 15.89 -6.55
CA ASN A 668 0.04 15.39 -7.19
C ASN A 668 -1.18 16.21 -6.76
N ASP A 669 -1.30 16.57 -5.48
CA ASP A 669 -2.38 17.41 -4.96
C ASP A 669 -2.35 18.82 -5.59
N MET A 670 -1.16 19.40 -5.79
CA MET A 670 -1.01 20.71 -6.47
C MET A 670 -1.32 20.64 -7.98
N ILE A 671 -0.96 19.54 -8.64
CA ILE A 671 -1.09 19.38 -10.09
C ILE A 671 -2.52 19.02 -10.46
N ILE A 672 -3.20 18.15 -9.69
CA ILE A 672 -4.59 17.76 -9.96
C ILE A 672 -5.53 18.97 -9.93
N ASP A 673 -5.23 19.98 -9.11
CA ASP A 673 -6.00 21.22 -9.03
C ASP A 673 -5.98 22.02 -10.33
N GLN A 674 -4.93 21.88 -11.14
CA GLN A 674 -4.76 22.55 -12.44
C GLN A 674 -5.47 21.83 -13.59
N PHE A 675 -5.95 20.59 -13.40
CA PHE A 675 -6.74 19.92 -14.44
C PHE A 675 -8.14 20.56 -14.54
N PRO A 676 -8.68 20.73 -15.77
CA PRO A 676 -10.02 21.25 -15.97
C PRO A 676 -11.09 20.22 -15.53
N GLY A 677 -12.28 20.72 -15.19
CA GLY A 677 -13.43 19.88 -14.82
C GLY A 677 -13.67 19.76 -13.31
N GLU A 678 -14.76 19.07 -12.97
CA GLU A 678 -15.20 18.87 -11.60
C GLU A 678 -14.30 17.85 -10.87
N GLU A 679 -13.96 18.17 -9.62
CA GLU A 679 -13.22 17.30 -8.73
C GLU A 679 -14.15 16.26 -8.10
N HIS A 680 -13.76 14.99 -8.18
CA HIS A 680 -14.43 13.90 -7.47
C HIS A 680 -13.54 13.36 -6.35
N ASN A 681 -14.08 13.36 -5.12
CA ASN A 681 -13.44 12.78 -3.95
C ASN A 681 -14.07 11.42 -3.64
N LEU A 682 -13.37 10.35 -3.99
CA LEU A 682 -13.86 8.97 -3.85
C LEU A 682 -13.29 8.36 -2.57
N LEU A 683 -14.14 8.12 -1.58
CA LEU A 683 -13.74 7.57 -0.28
C LEU A 683 -13.57 6.05 -0.33
N SER A 684 -12.56 5.52 0.37
CA SER A 684 -12.36 4.08 0.54
C SER A 684 -13.22 3.50 1.66
N PHE A 685 -13.42 2.19 1.61
CA PHE A 685 -14.01 1.41 2.72
C PHE A 685 -12.92 0.59 3.38
N ASP A 686 -12.63 0.88 4.65
CA ASP A 686 -11.54 0.25 5.38
C ASP A 686 -12.08 -0.66 6.49
N GLU A 687 -11.57 -1.88 6.56
CA GLU A 687 -11.94 -2.89 7.55
C GLU A 687 -10.67 -3.59 8.09
N VAL A 688 -10.75 -4.12 9.31
CA VAL A 688 -9.66 -4.95 9.88
C VAL A 688 -10.12 -6.39 9.97
N GLU A 689 -9.33 -7.31 9.39
CA GLU A 689 -9.66 -8.73 9.44
C GLU A 689 -9.74 -9.24 10.89
N GLY A 690 -10.87 -9.83 11.25
CA GLY A 690 -11.11 -10.40 12.57
C GLY A 690 -11.43 -9.38 13.68
N ASP A 691 -11.63 -8.09 13.36
CA ASP A 691 -12.05 -7.09 14.34
C ASP A 691 -13.56 -7.06 14.55
N ASN A 692 -14.12 -8.16 15.07
CA ASN A 692 -15.57 -8.32 15.28
C ASN A 692 -16.18 -7.29 16.24
N HIS A 693 -15.36 -6.55 16.98
CA HIS A 693 -15.80 -5.57 17.98
C HIS A 693 -15.47 -4.12 17.59
N ASN A 694 -14.95 -3.88 16.37
CA ASN A 694 -14.51 -2.56 15.89
C ASN A 694 -13.60 -1.83 16.91
N LEU A 695 -12.63 -2.57 17.46
CA LEU A 695 -11.63 -2.05 18.37
C LEU A 695 -10.75 -0.99 17.69
N TYR A 696 -10.57 -1.08 16.37
CA TYR A 696 -9.90 -0.08 15.57
C TYR A 696 -10.88 0.99 15.09
N GLN A 697 -10.56 2.24 15.38
CA GLN A 697 -11.39 3.37 14.97
C GLN A 697 -11.20 3.66 13.47
N GLN A 698 -12.30 3.94 12.78
CA GLN A 698 -12.29 4.22 11.35
C GLN A 698 -11.36 5.38 10.99
N GLU A 699 -11.30 6.43 11.82
CA GLU A 699 -10.43 7.58 11.54
C GLU A 699 -8.94 7.20 11.55
N PHE A 700 -8.57 6.24 12.40
CA PHE A 700 -7.22 5.71 12.42
C PHE A 700 -6.95 4.87 11.17
N LEU A 701 -7.87 4.00 10.77
CA LEU A 701 -7.74 3.19 9.56
C LEU A 701 -7.61 4.07 8.30
N ASN A 702 -8.48 5.05 8.17
CA ASN A 702 -8.51 6.01 7.05
C ASN A 702 -7.22 6.86 6.98
N SER A 703 -6.51 7.05 8.10
CA SER A 703 -5.23 7.77 8.15
C SER A 703 -4.03 6.94 7.66
N ILE A 704 -4.18 5.62 7.50
CA ILE A 704 -3.11 4.75 7.03
C ILE A 704 -2.93 4.94 5.53
N ALA A 705 -1.81 5.54 5.14
CA ALA A 705 -1.35 5.69 3.76
C ALA A 705 -0.01 4.96 3.62
N GLN A 706 -0.06 3.71 3.17
CA GLN A 706 1.13 2.91 2.84
C GLN A 706 1.22 2.78 1.33
N GLY A 707 2.43 2.81 0.75
CA GLY A 707 2.61 2.85 -0.71
C GLY A 707 2.08 1.63 -1.49
N SER A 708 1.62 0.58 -0.80
CA SER A 708 0.96 -0.58 -1.40
C SER A 708 -0.57 -0.48 -1.41
N LEU A 709 -1.14 0.55 -0.79
CA LEU A 709 -2.57 0.84 -0.70
C LEU A 709 -2.87 2.19 -1.39
N PRO A 710 -4.01 2.28 -2.11
CA PRO A 710 -4.52 3.56 -2.56
C PRO A 710 -4.89 4.44 -1.35
N PRO A 711 -4.91 5.78 -1.51
CA PRO A 711 -5.31 6.69 -0.45
C PRO A 711 -6.78 6.49 -0.05
N HIS A 712 -7.12 6.82 1.20
CA HIS A 712 -8.51 6.79 1.65
C HIS A 712 -9.38 7.76 0.86
N ILE A 713 -8.91 8.99 0.69
CA ILE A 713 -9.56 10.00 -0.15
C ILE A 713 -8.82 10.02 -1.48
N LEU A 714 -9.46 9.50 -2.52
CA LEU A 714 -8.91 9.48 -3.86
C LEU A 714 -9.50 10.64 -4.65
N LYS A 715 -8.71 11.70 -4.80
CA LYS A 715 -9.06 12.93 -5.52
C LYS A 715 -8.72 12.76 -7.00
N ILE A 716 -9.74 12.79 -7.87
CA ILE A 716 -9.55 12.58 -9.31
C ILE A 716 -10.33 13.63 -10.11
N LYS A 717 -9.75 14.02 -11.24
CA LYS A 717 -10.40 14.78 -12.30
C LYS A 717 -10.29 14.05 -13.63
N LYS A 718 -11.27 14.28 -14.51
CA LYS A 718 -11.28 13.73 -15.87
C LYS A 718 -10.07 14.30 -16.63
N GLY A 719 -9.36 13.46 -17.37
CA GLY A 719 -8.10 13.81 -18.04
C GLY A 719 -6.84 13.60 -17.17
N ALA A 720 -6.97 13.37 -15.86
CA ALA A 720 -5.80 13.13 -15.03
C ALA A 720 -5.07 11.82 -15.41
N PRO A 721 -3.72 11.81 -15.44
CA PRO A 721 -2.95 10.58 -15.55
C PRO A 721 -3.01 9.80 -14.24
N LEU A 722 -3.28 8.50 -14.33
CA LEU A 722 -3.39 7.56 -13.22
C LEU A 722 -2.31 6.48 -13.34
N MET A 723 -1.98 5.80 -12.24
CA MET A 723 -1.05 4.67 -12.23
C MET A 723 -1.69 3.48 -11.54
N LEU A 724 -1.81 2.35 -12.22
CA LEU A 724 -2.42 1.16 -11.63
C LEU A 724 -1.50 0.53 -10.56
N LEU A 725 -2.02 0.15 -9.39
CA LEU A 725 -1.26 -0.41 -8.26
C LEU A 725 -1.31 -1.95 -8.17
N ARG A 726 -2.08 -2.59 -9.06
CA ARG A 726 -2.34 -4.04 -9.02
C ARG A 726 -2.33 -4.66 -10.42
N ASN A 727 -2.03 -5.95 -10.46
CA ASN A 727 -2.15 -6.73 -11.69
C ASN A 727 -3.61 -7.17 -11.85
N LEU A 728 -4.33 -6.55 -12.78
CA LEU A 728 -5.73 -6.86 -13.07
C LEU A 728 -5.87 -7.70 -14.32
N ASP A 729 -5.18 -7.34 -15.40
CA ASP A 729 -5.02 -8.18 -16.59
C ASP A 729 -3.71 -7.82 -17.30
N PRO A 730 -2.61 -8.49 -16.96
CA PRO A 730 -1.31 -8.23 -17.55
C PRO A 730 -1.26 -8.40 -19.07
N ARG A 731 -2.04 -9.32 -19.66
CA ARG A 731 -2.05 -9.53 -21.13
C ARG A 731 -2.66 -8.34 -21.85
N TYR A 732 -3.69 -7.74 -21.25
CA TYR A 732 -4.28 -6.52 -21.78
C TYR A 732 -3.49 -5.25 -21.41
N GLY A 733 -2.34 -5.39 -20.74
CA GLY A 733 -1.50 -4.27 -20.33
C GLY A 733 -1.93 -3.59 -19.02
N LEU A 734 -2.87 -4.17 -18.26
CA LEU A 734 -3.31 -3.68 -16.95
C LEU A 734 -2.53 -4.36 -15.82
N CYS A 735 -1.33 -3.87 -15.57
CA CYS A 735 -0.44 -4.36 -14.52
C CYS A 735 -0.01 -3.25 -13.56
N ASN A 736 0.60 -3.64 -12.44
CA ASN A 736 1.14 -2.66 -11.49
C ASN A 736 2.18 -1.76 -12.17
N GLY A 737 1.93 -0.45 -12.13
CA GLY A 737 2.69 0.62 -12.75
C GLY A 737 2.21 1.05 -14.14
N THR A 738 1.17 0.41 -14.70
CA THR A 738 0.57 0.85 -15.97
C THR A 738 0.07 2.29 -15.83
N ARG A 739 0.55 3.18 -16.72
CA ARG A 739 0.05 4.54 -16.81
C ARG A 739 -1.25 4.57 -17.60
N LEU A 740 -2.23 5.27 -17.06
CA LEU A 740 -3.59 5.34 -17.56
C LEU A 740 -4.01 6.80 -17.69
N LEU A 741 -4.95 7.08 -18.58
CA LEU A 741 -5.61 8.39 -18.68
C LEU A 741 -7.07 8.24 -18.24
N CYS A 742 -7.51 9.08 -17.30
CA CYS A 742 -8.90 9.08 -16.86
C CYS A 742 -9.82 9.63 -17.97
N ARG A 743 -10.59 8.77 -18.63
CA ARG A 743 -11.55 9.13 -19.67
C ARG A 743 -12.96 9.36 -19.14
N GLY A 744 -13.33 8.72 -18.03
CA GLY A 744 -14.62 8.89 -17.38
C GLY A 744 -14.55 8.59 -15.88
N LEU A 745 -15.37 9.32 -15.11
CA LEU A 745 -15.47 9.21 -13.66
C LEU A 745 -16.91 8.84 -13.29
N PHE A 746 -17.06 7.68 -12.66
CA PHE A 746 -18.32 7.24 -12.06
C PHE A 746 -18.10 6.87 -10.59
N MET A 747 -19.17 6.59 -9.85
CA MET A 747 -19.07 6.35 -8.42
C MET A 747 -18.40 4.99 -8.13
N ASN A 748 -18.70 3.98 -8.94
CA ASN A 748 -18.26 2.60 -8.74
C ASN A 748 -17.31 2.09 -9.84
N MET A 749 -17.14 2.85 -10.93
CA MET A 749 -16.28 2.50 -12.05
C MET A 749 -15.43 3.69 -12.55
N LEU A 750 -14.16 3.41 -12.88
CA LEU A 750 -13.32 4.35 -13.64
C LEU A 750 -13.15 3.87 -15.07
N ASP A 751 -13.37 4.77 -16.01
CA ASP A 751 -13.15 4.55 -17.42
C ASP A 751 -11.80 5.13 -17.83
N VAL A 752 -10.89 4.27 -18.26
CA VAL A 752 -9.48 4.60 -18.44
C VAL A 752 -8.96 4.18 -19.81
N GLU A 753 -7.96 4.89 -20.29
CA GLU A 753 -7.20 4.55 -21.50
C GLU A 753 -5.75 4.20 -21.14
N ILE A 754 -5.21 3.14 -21.73
CA ILE A 754 -3.83 2.74 -21.53
C ILE A 754 -2.90 3.68 -22.29
N LEU A 755 -1.94 4.28 -21.59
CA LEU A 755 -1.06 5.30 -22.17
C LEU A 755 0.24 4.73 -22.80
N THR A 756 0.67 3.55 -22.38
CA THR A 756 1.99 3.00 -22.74
C THR A 756 1.94 1.49 -23.02
N GLY A 757 2.90 0.99 -23.82
CA GLY A 757 3.02 -0.43 -24.16
C GLY A 757 2.27 -0.83 -25.43
N SER A 758 2.27 -2.13 -25.76
CA SER A 758 1.61 -2.68 -26.96
C SER A 758 0.09 -2.47 -26.99
N ASN A 759 -0.52 -2.21 -25.83
CA ASN A 759 -1.94 -1.98 -25.68
C ASN A 759 -2.31 -0.49 -25.53
N ALA A 760 -1.39 0.44 -25.85
CA ALA A 760 -1.66 1.87 -25.79
C ALA A 760 -2.87 2.27 -26.67
N GLY A 761 -3.69 3.20 -26.17
CA GLY A 761 -4.93 3.64 -26.80
C GLY A 761 -6.15 2.75 -26.52
N LYS A 762 -5.97 1.54 -25.99
CA LYS A 762 -7.10 0.67 -25.59
C LYS A 762 -7.77 1.19 -24.33
N ARG A 763 -9.09 1.03 -24.26
CA ARG A 763 -9.94 1.41 -23.12
C ARG A 763 -10.17 0.24 -22.17
N ALA A 764 -10.25 0.52 -20.88
CA ALA A 764 -10.55 -0.43 -19.84
C ALA A 764 -11.42 0.19 -18.74
N PHE A 765 -12.11 -0.64 -17.98
CA PHE A 765 -12.93 -0.23 -16.85
C PHE A 765 -12.33 -0.79 -15.56
N LEU A 766 -12.15 0.06 -14.56
CA LEU A 766 -11.60 -0.33 -13.26
C LEU A 766 -12.70 -0.28 -12.20
N PRO A 767 -13.00 -1.40 -11.51
CA PRO A 767 -13.86 -1.40 -10.34
C PRO A 767 -13.05 -1.04 -9.09
N ARG A 768 -13.76 -0.72 -8.00
CA ARG A 768 -13.15 -0.72 -6.66
C ARG A 768 -12.92 -2.16 -6.21
N ILE A 769 -11.70 -2.48 -5.77
CA ILE A 769 -11.33 -3.83 -5.30
C ILE A 769 -10.84 -3.80 -3.86
N LYS A 770 -10.95 -4.92 -3.14
CA LYS A 770 -10.39 -5.04 -1.78
C LYS A 770 -8.89 -5.28 -1.86
N ILE A 771 -8.12 -4.43 -1.18
CA ILE A 771 -6.67 -4.48 -1.13
C ILE A 771 -6.23 -4.65 0.32
N LYS A 772 -5.51 -5.74 0.58
CA LYS A 772 -5.05 -6.10 1.93
C LYS A 772 -3.60 -5.70 2.15
N THR A 773 -3.28 -5.25 3.36
CA THR A 773 -1.89 -5.06 3.81
C THR A 773 -1.22 -6.40 4.06
N SER A 774 0.07 -6.48 3.74
CA SER A 774 0.91 -7.65 4.00
C SER A 774 1.53 -7.61 5.39
N ALA A 775 1.99 -8.75 5.90
CA ALA A 775 2.76 -8.81 7.16
C ALA A 775 4.02 -7.93 7.13
N SER A 776 4.58 -7.71 5.93
CA SER A 776 5.76 -6.86 5.73
C SER A 776 5.49 -5.38 6.05
N ASP A 777 4.23 -4.95 6.02
CA ASP A 777 3.79 -3.56 6.19
C ASP A 777 3.84 -3.06 7.65
N GLY A 778 4.23 -3.92 8.59
CA GLY A 778 4.55 -3.52 9.96
C GLY A 778 3.34 -3.12 10.81
N LEU A 779 2.12 -3.29 10.27
CA LEU A 779 0.89 -3.15 11.04
C LEU A 779 0.67 -4.39 11.92
N PRO A 780 0.15 -4.23 13.15
CA PRO A 780 -0.13 -5.36 14.03
C PRO A 780 -1.42 -6.11 13.66
N PHE A 781 -2.05 -5.77 12.54
CA PHE A 781 -3.29 -6.33 12.00
C PHE A 781 -3.27 -6.25 10.47
N VAL A 782 -4.19 -6.97 9.82
CA VAL A 782 -4.40 -6.89 8.37
C VAL A 782 -5.51 -5.89 8.10
N LEU A 783 -5.14 -4.75 7.49
CA LEU A 783 -6.08 -3.77 6.96
C LEU A 783 -6.53 -4.22 5.57
N SER A 784 -7.83 -4.26 5.34
CA SER A 784 -8.45 -4.43 4.02
C SER A 784 -9.08 -3.09 3.63
N ARG A 785 -8.65 -2.52 2.50
CA ARG A 785 -9.16 -1.27 1.94
C ARG A 785 -9.81 -1.53 0.59
N LYS A 786 -11.11 -1.28 0.46
CA LYS A 786 -11.82 -1.31 -0.82
C LYS A 786 -11.76 0.07 -1.48
N GLN A 787 -11.06 0.16 -2.60
CA GLN A 787 -10.88 1.40 -3.37
C GLN A 787 -10.47 1.05 -4.81
N PHE A 788 -10.53 2.03 -5.72
CA PHE A 788 -9.91 1.87 -7.04
C PHE A 788 -8.40 1.57 -6.89
N PRO A 789 -7.86 0.60 -7.63
CA PRO A 789 -6.47 0.18 -7.48
C PRO A 789 -5.50 1.14 -8.20
N ILE A 790 -5.57 2.44 -7.89
CA ILE A 790 -4.78 3.51 -8.52
C ILE A 790 -4.04 4.39 -7.52
#